data_AF-A0A5E5QLK3-F1
#
_entry.id   AF-A0A5E5QLK3-F1
#
_cell.length_a   1.000
_cell.length_b   1.000
_cell.length_c   1.000
_cell.angle_alpha   90.00
_cell.angle_beta   90.00
_cell.angle_gamma   90.00
#
_symmetry.space_group_name_H-M   'P 1'
#
loop_
_entity.id
_entity.type
_entity.pdbx_description
1 polymer ?
#
loop_
_entity_poly.entity_id
_entity_poly.type
_entity_poly.pdbx_seq_one_letter_code
_entity_poly.pdbx_strand_id
1 'polypeptide(L)'
;YDSGNGTINAEVTGRTTQIEVNADGTKTMLTGGTKTVYSWDTDKGGMSQKTETVKNHSEVLKNPLVNLNEEIQRLEELLKSTSEKQSKHSNLLSNTLHTFRAVQGNELDLYRSELKALKLDFDEHLRTNPDSEIIGELNRINAVLQDFITDIEQNLRRTEQEQSVILAREKYEVDKVLEIDDKVKELKKTHEWFLELASLSPEMREQLRHDISAIEHGIQVAEESQVKLKKWEVENIKQGHITDPFVGYIRQIIITTEDDPSLILDESRLAGKYPDNTTIVHMDENGNYKVVYGLKLDQISTGDLKIMINAHGELGSIVDRSIEEIAKYISTIEQATGEDSGVRKVSLLSCSLGGDYAEKLLLELRKKGVSNTKVSARIADVVMLPDGRKIMSDSVEGVSGKYRSSALKKTYAFNEKGEVITVDSYTDEHYDVTLSIDTDGKPKIERIYGNKRLSELKGALKVFVKAEGFSETEQMLHQFKEALPSGASMSHLSIKTPKDNDWFAQGNVLQQTQNLDSFGGRLNASVVVYSNPEDSQISVAARYRNSGVTIVKGDIRFIKDPLMSKNVMAILELGGLETSQQHLIFRGDDFDADIRVRILHRNEDYPTTRETLENLDLISQVTQQPIEKVSIFVPTTENFSHYQELVTALSNKHKVNIVVWAQTKEGKSIKWLSKTPQDSDVIVHTLPHLAKTQPHNDQKLQDWDTLNQEQI
;
A
#
# COMPACT_ATOMS: atom_id res chain seq x y z
N TYR A 1 -2.26 -18.39 -23.77
CA TYR A 1 -1.91 -19.76 -24.19
C TYR A 1 -1.26 -20.43 -23.00
N ASP A 2 -2.05 -21.23 -22.27
CA ASP A 2 -1.59 -21.93 -21.06
C ASP A 2 -0.58 -23.01 -21.40
N SER A 3 0.54 -23.00 -20.67
CA SER A 3 1.49 -24.10 -20.58
C SER A 3 0.79 -25.30 -19.95
N GLY A 4 0.62 -26.38 -20.72
CA GLY A 4 -0.19 -27.56 -20.40
C GLY A 4 0.29 -28.41 -19.23
N ASN A 5 0.13 -27.90 -18.00
CA ASN A 5 0.08 -28.73 -16.80
C ASN A 5 -1.39 -28.94 -16.42
N GLY A 6 -2.02 -29.91 -17.09
CA GLY A 6 -3.30 -30.45 -16.63
C GLY A 6 -3.15 -31.03 -15.22
N THR A 7 -4.03 -30.61 -14.31
CA THR A 7 -4.41 -31.25 -13.04
C THR A 7 -3.50 -32.39 -12.55
N ILE A 8 -2.41 -32.04 -11.85
CA ILE A 8 -1.57 -32.99 -11.09
C ILE A 8 -2.28 -33.61 -9.87
N ASN A 9 -3.51 -33.17 -9.58
CA ASN A 9 -4.41 -33.71 -8.54
C ASN A 9 -5.68 -34.35 -9.13
N ALA A 10 -5.65 -34.83 -10.37
CA ALA A 10 -6.77 -35.57 -10.94
C ALA A 10 -6.70 -37.05 -10.54
N GLU A 11 -7.63 -37.51 -9.71
CA GLU A 11 -7.88 -38.94 -9.51
C GLU A 11 -8.84 -39.43 -10.59
N VAL A 12 -8.40 -40.40 -11.40
CA VAL A 12 -9.28 -41.07 -12.36
C VAL A 12 -9.74 -42.38 -11.77
N THR A 13 -11.05 -42.55 -11.63
CA THR A 13 -11.61 -43.75 -11.01
C THR A 13 -12.18 -44.68 -12.08
N GLY A 14 -11.65 -45.90 -12.16
CA GLY A 14 -12.19 -46.99 -12.97
C GLY A 14 -13.08 -47.89 -12.13
N ARG A 15 -14.20 -48.34 -12.71
CA ARG A 15 -15.14 -49.27 -12.04
C ARG A 15 -15.21 -50.56 -12.85
N THR A 16 -15.02 -51.71 -12.19
CA THR A 16 -14.86 -53.03 -12.83
C THR A 16 -16.08 -53.95 -12.69
N THR A 17 -17.28 -53.42 -12.50
CA THR A 17 -18.51 -54.24 -12.40
C THR A 17 -19.60 -53.82 -13.38
N GLN A 18 -20.54 -54.73 -13.65
CA GLN A 18 -21.76 -54.42 -14.38
C GLN A 18 -22.56 -53.34 -13.62
N ILE A 19 -22.83 -52.25 -14.32
CA ILE A 19 -23.81 -51.24 -13.91
C ILE A 19 -25.12 -51.67 -14.58
N GLU A 20 -26.13 -51.97 -13.78
CA GLU A 20 -27.46 -52.27 -14.30
C GLU A 20 -28.25 -50.97 -14.37
N VAL A 21 -28.81 -50.67 -15.55
CA VAL A 21 -29.77 -49.59 -15.71
C VAL A 21 -31.14 -50.22 -15.52
N ASN A 22 -31.82 -49.86 -14.44
CA ASN A 22 -33.15 -50.34 -14.13
C ASN A 22 -34.16 -49.81 -15.14
N ALA A 23 -35.31 -50.46 -15.22
CA ALA A 23 -36.40 -50.07 -16.12
C ALA A 23 -36.94 -48.64 -15.84
N ASP A 24 -36.69 -48.08 -14.65
CA ASP A 24 -37.05 -46.71 -14.25
C ASP A 24 -35.94 -45.67 -14.55
N GLY A 25 -34.85 -46.09 -15.19
CA GLY A 25 -33.70 -45.24 -15.52
C GLY A 25 -32.70 -45.04 -14.37
N THR A 26 -32.99 -45.56 -13.17
CA THR A 26 -32.03 -45.56 -12.06
C THR A 26 -30.90 -46.55 -12.33
N LYS A 27 -29.71 -46.28 -11.79
CA LYS A 27 -28.55 -47.15 -11.95
C LYS A 27 -28.24 -47.84 -10.62
N THR A 28 -28.27 -49.17 -10.61
CA THR A 28 -27.90 -49.98 -9.43
C THR A 28 -26.64 -50.78 -9.71
N MET A 29 -25.80 -50.92 -8.68
CA MET A 29 -24.60 -51.76 -8.72
C MET A 29 -24.85 -53.08 -8.00
N LEU A 30 -24.35 -54.17 -8.57
CA LEU A 30 -24.33 -55.49 -7.90
C LEU A 30 -23.39 -55.48 -6.68
N THR A 31 -23.81 -56.16 -5.61
CA THR A 31 -23.10 -56.23 -4.33
C THR A 31 -21.71 -56.87 -4.49
N GLY A 32 -20.66 -56.21 -3.98
CA GLY A 32 -19.28 -56.72 -3.99
C GLY A 32 -18.33 -56.06 -5.01
N GLY A 33 -18.73 -54.96 -5.64
CA GLY A 33 -17.86 -54.25 -6.60
C GLY A 33 -16.64 -53.57 -6.00
N THR A 34 -15.54 -53.63 -6.74
CA THR A 34 -14.27 -52.96 -6.43
C THR A 34 -14.16 -51.64 -7.20
N LYS A 35 -13.71 -50.58 -6.53
CA LYS A 35 -13.31 -49.32 -7.17
C LYS A 35 -11.78 -49.32 -7.28
N THR A 36 -11.24 -49.04 -8.46
CA THR A 36 -9.81 -48.83 -8.65
C THR A 36 -9.56 -47.34 -8.89
N VAL A 37 -8.80 -46.73 -8.00
CA VAL A 37 -8.39 -45.33 -8.12
C VAL A 37 -6.98 -45.31 -8.72
N TYR A 38 -6.83 -44.54 -9.79
CA TYR A 38 -5.55 -44.27 -10.40
C TYR A 38 -5.12 -42.84 -10.07
N SER A 39 -3.91 -42.70 -9.56
CA SER A 39 -3.32 -41.43 -9.15
C SER A 39 -1.87 -41.34 -9.61
N TRP A 40 -1.38 -40.13 -9.88
CA TRP A 40 0.02 -39.92 -10.22
C TRP A 40 0.86 -39.83 -8.93
N ASP A 41 1.83 -40.73 -8.75
CA ASP A 41 2.75 -40.73 -7.61
C ASP A 41 3.99 -39.91 -8.00
N THR A 42 4.08 -38.69 -7.46
CA THR A 42 5.16 -37.74 -7.74
C THR A 42 6.52 -38.22 -7.26
N ASP A 43 6.58 -39.04 -6.21
CA ASP A 43 7.84 -39.51 -5.63
C ASP A 43 8.43 -40.68 -6.44
N LYS A 44 7.58 -41.46 -7.11
CA LYS A 44 7.98 -42.57 -7.98
C LYS A 44 8.00 -42.22 -9.47
N GLY A 45 7.54 -41.02 -9.84
CA GLY A 45 7.53 -40.53 -11.22
C GLY A 45 6.64 -41.36 -12.15
N GLY A 46 5.50 -41.87 -11.66
CA GLY A 46 4.62 -42.73 -12.45
C GLY A 46 3.23 -42.97 -11.84
N MET A 47 2.37 -43.67 -12.60
CA MET A 47 1.00 -44.00 -12.18
C MET A 47 0.98 -45.05 -11.06
N SER A 48 0.27 -44.76 -9.98
CA SER A 48 -0.06 -45.70 -8.91
C SER A 48 -1.54 -46.08 -8.96
N GLN A 49 -1.86 -47.32 -8.53
CA GLN A 49 -3.24 -47.82 -8.48
C GLN A 49 -3.55 -48.38 -7.08
N LYS A 50 -4.77 -48.10 -6.60
CA LYS A 50 -5.29 -48.64 -5.34
C LYS A 50 -6.70 -49.19 -5.55
N THR A 51 -6.94 -50.42 -5.08
CA THR A 51 -8.25 -51.08 -5.16
C THR A 51 -8.91 -51.04 -3.78
N GLU A 52 -10.12 -50.48 -3.72
CA GLU A 52 -10.91 -50.38 -2.49
C GLU A 52 -12.26 -51.08 -2.63
N THR A 53 -12.71 -51.73 -1.56
CA THR A 53 -14.05 -52.31 -1.46
C THR A 53 -15.04 -51.20 -1.12
N VAL A 54 -16.04 -50.99 -1.98
CA VAL A 54 -17.02 -49.91 -1.80
C VAL A 54 -17.94 -50.20 -0.61
N LYS A 55 -17.89 -49.36 0.44
CA LYS A 55 -18.75 -49.48 1.65
C LYS A 55 -20.00 -48.60 1.61
N ASN A 56 -20.07 -47.61 0.72
CA ASN A 56 -21.16 -46.64 0.67
C ASN A 56 -21.99 -46.82 -0.59
N HIS A 57 -23.29 -47.01 -0.40
CA HIS A 57 -24.30 -47.05 -1.44
C HIS A 57 -24.61 -45.61 -1.89
N SER A 58 -24.68 -45.35 -3.20
CA SER A 58 -25.18 -44.07 -3.70
C SER A 58 -26.68 -43.97 -3.42
N GLU A 59 -27.11 -42.85 -2.87
CA GLU A 59 -28.53 -42.48 -2.84
C GLU A 59 -29.10 -42.50 -4.27
N VAL A 60 -30.37 -42.89 -4.38
CA VAL A 60 -31.10 -42.98 -5.65
C VAL A 60 -31.09 -41.58 -6.30
N LEU A 61 -30.37 -41.44 -7.40
CA LEU A 61 -30.48 -40.25 -8.26
C LEU A 61 -31.91 -40.20 -8.81
N LYS A 62 -32.70 -39.21 -8.39
CA LYS A 62 -34.01 -38.92 -9.03
C LYS A 62 -33.78 -38.63 -10.50
N ASN A 63 -34.52 -39.33 -11.37
CA ASN A 63 -34.50 -39.09 -12.81
C ASN A 63 -35.00 -37.66 -13.10
N PRO A 64 -34.23 -36.81 -13.80
CA PRO A 64 -34.66 -35.46 -14.17
C PRO A 64 -35.78 -35.45 -15.22
N LEU A 65 -36.06 -36.59 -15.86
CA LEU A 65 -37.11 -36.73 -16.86
C LEU A 65 -38.43 -37.15 -16.22
N VAL A 66 -39.52 -36.49 -16.59
CA VAL A 66 -40.86 -36.80 -16.11
C VAL A 66 -41.33 -38.14 -16.67
N ASN A 67 -41.52 -39.13 -15.78
CA ASN A 67 -42.11 -40.42 -16.13
C ASN A 67 -43.65 -40.32 -15.99
N LEU A 68 -44.34 -40.34 -17.13
CA LEU A 68 -45.80 -40.25 -17.23
C LEU A 68 -46.41 -41.49 -17.88
N ASN A 69 -45.68 -42.61 -17.94
CA ASN A 69 -46.11 -43.79 -18.70
C ASN A 69 -47.46 -44.35 -18.21
N GLU A 70 -47.65 -44.43 -16.89
CA GLU A 70 -48.90 -44.92 -16.30
C GLU A 70 -50.06 -43.93 -16.51
N GLU A 71 -49.80 -42.64 -16.33
CA GLU A 71 -50.78 -41.56 -16.48
C GLU A 71 -51.24 -41.41 -17.93
N ILE A 72 -50.30 -41.50 -18.89
CA ILE A 72 -50.59 -41.47 -20.34
C ILE A 72 -51.40 -42.69 -20.75
N GLN A 73 -51.01 -43.90 -20.31
CA GLN A 73 -51.74 -45.12 -20.63
C GLN A 73 -53.18 -45.07 -20.09
N ARG A 74 -53.37 -44.58 -18.86
CA ARG A 74 -54.71 -44.40 -18.26
C ARG A 74 -55.55 -43.37 -19.01
N LEU A 75 -54.97 -42.24 -19.41
CA LEU A 75 -55.66 -41.23 -20.22
C LEU A 75 -56.12 -41.80 -21.56
N GLU A 76 -55.29 -42.63 -22.21
CA GLU A 76 -55.65 -43.32 -23.45
C GLU A 76 -56.78 -44.34 -23.26
N GLU A 77 -56.80 -45.07 -22.14
CA GLU A 77 -57.88 -46.01 -21.80
C GLU A 77 -59.19 -45.28 -21.50
N LEU A 78 -59.15 -44.16 -20.78
CA LEU A 78 -60.31 -43.30 -20.51
C LEU A 78 -60.91 -42.70 -21.78
N LEU A 79 -60.08 -42.33 -22.75
CA LEU A 79 -60.52 -41.82 -24.06
C LEU A 79 -61.07 -42.93 -24.98
N LYS A 80 -60.66 -44.20 -24.78
CA LYS A 80 -61.18 -45.36 -25.53
C LYS A 80 -62.50 -45.89 -24.98
N SER A 81 -62.69 -45.88 -23.65
CA SER A 81 -63.99 -46.20 -23.05
C SER A 81 -64.97 -45.07 -23.37
N THR A 82 -66.00 -45.31 -24.17
CA THR A 82 -66.99 -44.28 -24.50
C THR A 82 -68.41 -44.77 -24.22
N SER A 83 -68.95 -44.37 -23.07
CA SER A 83 -70.40 -44.14 -22.94
C SER A 83 -70.73 -42.71 -23.41
N GLU A 84 -71.96 -42.45 -23.88
CA GLU A 84 -72.41 -41.12 -24.32
C GLU A 84 -72.21 -40.02 -23.24
N LYS A 85 -72.12 -40.41 -21.96
CA LYS A 85 -71.88 -39.54 -20.81
C LYS A 85 -70.41 -39.12 -20.60
N GLN A 86 -69.43 -39.84 -21.16
CA GLN A 86 -68.00 -39.49 -21.08
C GLN A 86 -67.59 -38.41 -22.11
N SER A 87 -68.42 -38.13 -23.13
CA SER A 87 -68.14 -37.14 -24.18
C SER A 87 -67.87 -35.73 -23.65
N LYS A 88 -68.54 -35.34 -22.55
CA LYS A 88 -68.35 -34.02 -21.92
C LYS A 88 -66.95 -33.81 -21.31
N HIS A 89 -66.19 -34.88 -21.06
CA HIS A 89 -64.82 -34.84 -20.55
C HIS A 89 -63.76 -34.94 -21.66
N SER A 90 -64.16 -35.29 -22.90
CA SER A 90 -63.26 -35.68 -23.99
C SER A 90 -62.24 -34.60 -24.36
N ASN A 91 -62.68 -33.34 -24.42
CA ASN A 91 -61.79 -32.22 -24.78
C ASN A 91 -60.71 -31.99 -23.72
N LEU A 92 -61.08 -31.99 -22.43
CA LEU A 92 -60.13 -31.85 -21.32
C LEU A 92 -59.11 -33.00 -21.32
N LEU A 93 -59.59 -34.25 -21.38
CA LEU A 93 -58.74 -35.44 -21.36
C LEU A 93 -57.79 -35.49 -22.58
N SER A 94 -58.27 -35.08 -23.76
CA SER A 94 -57.45 -35.01 -24.98
C SER A 94 -56.37 -33.93 -24.89
N ASN A 95 -56.71 -32.75 -24.37
CA ASN A 95 -55.74 -31.67 -24.16
C ASN A 95 -54.68 -32.08 -23.12
N THR A 96 -55.10 -32.76 -22.06
CA THR A 96 -54.21 -33.28 -21.01
C THR A 96 -53.24 -34.32 -21.56
N LEU A 97 -53.75 -35.28 -22.33
CA LEU A 97 -52.92 -36.31 -22.96
C LEU A 97 -51.89 -35.67 -23.91
N HIS A 98 -52.26 -34.62 -24.64
CA HIS A 98 -51.34 -33.89 -25.49
C HIS A 98 -50.23 -33.21 -24.68
N THR A 99 -50.59 -32.48 -23.61
CA THR A 99 -49.62 -31.81 -22.74
C THR A 99 -48.72 -32.81 -22.02
N PHE A 100 -49.25 -33.92 -21.51
CA PHE A 100 -48.46 -34.96 -20.84
C PHE A 100 -47.45 -35.62 -21.77
N ARG A 101 -47.82 -35.87 -23.03
CA ARG A 101 -46.87 -36.35 -24.05
C ARG A 101 -45.80 -35.33 -24.41
N ALA A 102 -46.12 -34.03 -24.39
CA ALA A 102 -45.14 -32.98 -24.63
C ALA A 102 -44.15 -32.85 -23.47
N VAL A 103 -44.62 -32.97 -22.23
CA VAL A 103 -43.81 -32.89 -21.01
C VAL A 103 -43.00 -34.16 -20.76
N GLN A 104 -43.50 -35.32 -21.17
CA GLN A 104 -42.84 -36.61 -21.00
C GLN A 104 -41.42 -36.60 -21.60
N GLY A 105 -40.44 -36.98 -20.80
CA GLY A 105 -39.05 -37.02 -21.27
C GLY A 105 -38.40 -35.65 -21.50
N ASN A 106 -39.03 -34.56 -21.03
CA ASN A 106 -38.52 -33.19 -21.10
C ASN A 106 -38.48 -32.53 -19.71
N GLU A 107 -37.81 -31.39 -19.60
CA GLU A 107 -37.77 -30.58 -18.36
C GLU A 107 -39.10 -29.84 -18.12
N LEU A 108 -39.65 -29.94 -16.90
CA LEU A 108 -40.95 -29.38 -16.53
C LEU A 108 -41.04 -27.85 -16.71
N ASP A 109 -39.96 -27.13 -16.46
CA ASP A 109 -39.92 -25.67 -16.46
C ASP A 109 -40.24 -25.07 -17.84
N LEU A 110 -39.95 -25.80 -18.92
CA LEU A 110 -40.24 -25.40 -20.30
C LEU A 110 -41.74 -25.31 -20.61
N TYR A 111 -42.57 -26.03 -19.85
CA TYR A 111 -44.01 -26.15 -20.06
C TYR A 111 -44.83 -25.47 -18.95
N ARG A 112 -44.21 -24.57 -18.17
CA ARG A 112 -44.82 -23.91 -17.01
C ARG A 112 -46.15 -23.22 -17.34
N SER A 113 -46.21 -22.50 -18.46
CA SER A 113 -47.40 -21.74 -18.86
C SER A 113 -48.55 -22.66 -19.27
N GLU A 114 -48.21 -23.71 -20.02
CA GLU A 114 -49.12 -24.74 -20.53
C GLU A 114 -49.69 -25.57 -19.38
N LEU A 115 -48.86 -25.98 -18.42
CA LEU A 115 -49.27 -26.73 -17.24
C LEU A 115 -50.16 -25.89 -16.31
N LYS A 116 -49.88 -24.59 -16.14
CA LYS A 116 -50.74 -23.68 -15.34
C LYS A 116 -52.09 -23.44 -16.00
N ALA A 117 -52.12 -23.25 -17.32
CA ALA A 117 -53.36 -23.11 -18.07
C ALA A 117 -54.21 -24.39 -18.00
N LEU A 118 -53.57 -25.54 -18.22
CA LEU A 118 -54.23 -26.84 -18.12
C LEU A 118 -54.78 -27.11 -16.71
N LYS A 119 -54.07 -26.67 -15.65
CA LYS A 119 -54.54 -26.78 -14.27
C LYS A 119 -55.80 -25.97 -14.01
N LEU A 120 -55.87 -24.73 -14.52
CA LEU A 120 -57.06 -23.88 -14.43
C LEU A 120 -58.26 -24.52 -15.14
N ASP A 121 -58.04 -25.05 -16.34
CA ASP A 121 -59.08 -25.78 -17.09
C ASP A 121 -59.56 -27.01 -16.32
N PHE A 122 -58.65 -27.73 -15.67
CA PHE A 122 -58.98 -28.90 -14.84
C PHE A 122 -59.80 -28.53 -13.60
N ASP A 123 -59.43 -27.48 -12.89
CA ASP A 123 -60.13 -27.02 -11.68
C ASP A 123 -61.55 -26.54 -12.01
N GLU A 124 -61.71 -25.79 -13.11
CA GLU A 124 -63.03 -25.34 -13.58
C GLU A 124 -63.90 -26.52 -14.05
N HIS A 125 -63.29 -27.51 -14.72
CA HIS A 125 -64.01 -28.70 -15.16
C HIS A 125 -64.48 -29.57 -14.00
N LEU A 126 -63.66 -29.71 -12.95
CA LEU A 126 -64.03 -30.41 -11.71
C LEU A 126 -65.16 -29.67 -10.98
N ARG A 127 -65.11 -28.34 -10.92
CA ARG A 127 -66.16 -27.51 -10.29
C ARG A 127 -67.51 -27.60 -11.00
N THR A 128 -67.48 -27.68 -12.34
CA THR A 128 -68.70 -27.78 -13.17
C THR A 128 -69.23 -29.21 -13.29
N ASN A 129 -68.45 -30.23 -12.91
CA ASN A 129 -68.82 -31.64 -13.00
C ASN A 129 -68.54 -32.43 -11.70
N PRO A 130 -69.10 -32.03 -10.54
CA PRO A 130 -68.81 -32.66 -9.26
C PRO A 130 -69.28 -34.13 -9.17
N ASP A 131 -70.38 -34.48 -9.84
CA ASP A 131 -70.98 -35.83 -9.83
C ASP A 131 -70.51 -36.69 -11.03
N SER A 132 -69.29 -36.49 -11.53
CA SER A 132 -68.78 -37.26 -12.66
C SER A 132 -68.57 -38.74 -12.31
N GLU A 133 -68.98 -39.63 -13.23
CA GLU A 133 -68.77 -41.09 -13.10
C GLU A 133 -67.27 -41.48 -13.10
N ILE A 134 -66.39 -40.59 -13.57
CA ILE A 134 -64.92 -40.77 -13.60
C ILE A 134 -64.18 -39.79 -12.66
N ILE A 135 -64.89 -39.20 -11.68
CA ILE A 135 -64.33 -38.16 -10.80
C ILE A 135 -63.04 -38.59 -10.07
N GLY A 136 -62.90 -39.88 -9.75
CA GLY A 136 -61.69 -40.43 -9.13
C GLY A 136 -60.44 -40.29 -10.01
N GLU A 137 -60.57 -40.58 -11.31
CA GLU A 137 -59.44 -40.44 -12.25
C GLU A 137 -59.15 -38.97 -12.57
N LEU A 138 -60.19 -38.12 -12.68
CA LEU A 138 -60.00 -36.68 -12.87
C LEU A 138 -59.27 -36.05 -11.67
N ASN A 139 -59.62 -36.42 -10.44
CA ASN A 139 -58.91 -35.97 -9.24
C ASN A 139 -57.46 -36.45 -9.20
N ARG A 140 -57.19 -37.69 -9.65
CA ARG A 140 -55.82 -38.22 -9.73
C ARG A 140 -54.97 -37.41 -10.72
N ILE A 141 -55.49 -37.14 -11.91
CA ILE A 141 -54.78 -36.33 -12.92
C ILE A 141 -54.56 -34.90 -12.41
N ASN A 142 -55.55 -34.30 -11.73
CA ASN A 142 -55.41 -32.97 -11.14
C ASN A 142 -54.34 -32.93 -10.04
N ALA A 143 -54.19 -34.01 -9.26
CA ALA A 143 -53.12 -34.13 -8.27
C ALA A 143 -51.74 -34.17 -8.94
N VAL A 144 -51.57 -34.95 -10.01
CA VAL A 144 -50.30 -34.98 -10.79
C VAL A 144 -49.98 -33.59 -11.37
N LEU A 145 -50.97 -32.88 -11.92
CA LEU A 145 -50.79 -31.51 -12.39
C LEU A 145 -50.39 -30.56 -11.23
N GLN A 146 -51.00 -30.69 -10.07
CA GLN A 146 -50.68 -29.89 -8.88
C GLN A 146 -49.25 -30.16 -8.40
N ASP A 147 -48.79 -31.41 -8.43
CA ASP A 147 -47.42 -31.79 -8.08
C ASP A 147 -46.42 -31.14 -9.05
N PHE A 148 -46.67 -31.17 -10.36
CA PHE A 148 -45.83 -30.49 -11.35
C PHE A 148 -45.75 -28.97 -11.14
N ILE A 149 -46.87 -28.31 -10.85
CA ILE A 149 -46.86 -26.88 -10.54
C ILE A 149 -46.06 -26.60 -9.27
N THR A 150 -46.21 -27.45 -8.25
CA THR A 150 -45.50 -27.32 -6.98
C THR A 150 -43.98 -27.47 -7.18
N ASP A 151 -43.55 -28.47 -7.95
CA ASP A 151 -42.14 -28.72 -8.27
C ASP A 151 -41.52 -27.55 -9.06
N ILE A 152 -42.20 -27.05 -10.09
CA ILE A 152 -41.75 -25.88 -10.87
C ILE A 152 -41.58 -24.64 -9.97
N GLU A 153 -42.55 -24.36 -9.09
CA GLU A 153 -42.48 -23.22 -8.18
C GLU A 153 -41.44 -23.40 -7.08
N GLN A 154 -41.13 -24.62 -6.66
CA GLN A 154 -40.01 -24.90 -5.76
C GLN A 154 -38.65 -24.70 -6.45
N ASN A 155 -38.50 -25.17 -7.70
CA ASN A 155 -37.26 -24.99 -8.48
C ASN A 155 -36.97 -23.52 -8.78
N LEU A 156 -37.98 -22.75 -9.17
CA LEU A 156 -37.86 -21.29 -9.37
C LEU A 156 -37.39 -20.59 -8.10
N ARG A 157 -38.03 -20.86 -6.96
CA ARG A 157 -37.63 -20.30 -5.67
C ARG A 157 -36.20 -20.67 -5.29
N ARG A 158 -35.79 -21.93 -5.51
CA ARG A 158 -34.41 -22.37 -5.28
C ARG A 158 -33.43 -21.59 -6.17
N THR A 159 -33.74 -21.41 -7.44
CA THR A 159 -32.87 -20.68 -8.39
C THR A 159 -32.72 -19.21 -8.01
N GLU A 160 -33.80 -18.54 -7.63
CA GLU A 160 -33.78 -17.14 -7.15
C GLU A 160 -32.98 -17.00 -5.84
N GLN A 161 -33.10 -17.96 -4.93
CA GLN A 161 -32.31 -18.01 -3.70
C GLN A 161 -30.82 -18.22 -3.99
N GLU A 162 -30.46 -19.16 -4.87
CA GLU A 162 -29.08 -19.39 -5.30
C GLU A 162 -28.47 -18.15 -5.94
N GLN A 163 -29.22 -17.43 -6.79
CA GLN A 163 -28.77 -16.17 -7.38
C GLN A 163 -28.56 -15.08 -6.31
N SER A 164 -29.45 -15.00 -5.32
CA SER A 164 -29.30 -14.06 -4.20
C SER A 164 -28.07 -14.35 -3.35
N VAL A 165 -27.73 -15.64 -3.15
CA VAL A 165 -26.50 -16.05 -2.46
C VAL A 165 -25.25 -15.62 -3.25
N ILE A 166 -25.27 -15.76 -4.58
CA ILE A 166 -24.16 -15.30 -5.44
C ILE A 166 -23.96 -13.78 -5.28
N LEU A 167 -25.03 -12.99 -5.39
CA LEU A 167 -24.97 -11.54 -5.24
C LEU A 167 -24.50 -11.12 -3.84
N ALA A 168 -24.92 -11.84 -2.79
CA ALA A 168 -24.47 -11.57 -1.43
C ALA A 168 -22.96 -11.85 -1.26
N ARG A 169 -22.44 -12.92 -1.88
CA ARG A 169 -21.00 -13.23 -1.89
C ARG A 169 -20.20 -12.20 -2.68
N GLU A 170 -20.68 -11.77 -3.84
CA GLU A 170 -20.06 -10.68 -4.61
C GLU A 170 -20.02 -9.37 -3.79
N LYS A 171 -21.12 -9.04 -3.12
CA LYS A 171 -21.18 -7.88 -2.22
C LYS A 171 -20.18 -8.01 -1.06
N TYR A 172 -20.03 -9.19 -0.47
CA TYR A 172 -19.01 -9.43 0.54
C TYR A 172 -17.59 -9.21 0.02
N GLU A 173 -17.26 -9.65 -1.20
CA GLU A 173 -15.96 -9.38 -1.84
C GLU A 173 -15.70 -7.87 -2.00
N VAL A 174 -16.71 -7.11 -2.42
CA VAL A 174 -16.63 -5.65 -2.55
C VAL A 174 -16.45 -4.97 -1.18
N ASP A 175 -17.17 -5.42 -0.15
CA ASP A 175 -17.10 -4.81 1.17
C ASP A 175 -15.74 -5.00 1.85
N LYS A 176 -15.04 -6.09 1.54
CA LYS A 176 -13.70 -6.39 2.05
C LYS A 176 -12.61 -5.42 1.58
N VAL A 177 -12.83 -4.65 0.51
CA VAL A 177 -11.83 -3.70 -0.01
C VAL A 177 -12.11 -2.25 0.36
N LEU A 178 -13.23 -1.99 1.04
CA LEU A 178 -13.58 -0.65 1.52
C LEU A 178 -12.60 -0.15 2.59
N GLU A 179 -12.52 1.17 2.70
CA GLU A 179 -11.85 1.84 3.81
C GLU A 179 -12.50 1.45 5.13
N ILE A 180 -11.72 1.35 6.22
CA ILE A 180 -12.14 0.68 7.45
C ILE A 180 -13.47 1.18 8.06
N ASP A 181 -13.74 2.48 7.98
CA ASP A 181 -14.97 3.07 8.52
C ASP A 181 -16.22 2.63 7.73
N ASP A 182 -16.12 2.56 6.41
CA ASP A 182 -17.21 2.11 5.54
C ASP A 182 -17.29 0.57 5.51
N LYS A 183 -16.16 -0.13 5.58
CA LYS A 183 -16.05 -1.59 5.65
C LYS A 183 -16.85 -2.18 6.80
N VAL A 184 -16.63 -1.71 8.03
CA VAL A 184 -17.35 -2.25 9.22
C VAL A 184 -18.87 -2.09 9.04
N LYS A 185 -19.31 -0.95 8.53
CA LYS A 185 -20.72 -0.65 8.32
C LYS A 185 -21.33 -1.54 7.25
N GLU A 186 -20.68 -1.69 6.10
CA GLU A 186 -21.21 -2.47 4.98
C GLU A 186 -21.13 -3.97 5.25
N LEU A 187 -20.06 -4.47 5.88
CA LEU A 187 -19.97 -5.88 6.30
C LEU A 187 -21.10 -6.29 7.24
N LYS A 188 -21.52 -5.41 8.17
CA LYS A 188 -22.68 -5.68 9.05
C LYS A 188 -23.98 -5.84 8.27
N LYS A 189 -24.22 -4.99 7.27
CA LYS A 189 -25.41 -5.11 6.40
C LYS A 189 -25.36 -6.40 5.57
N THR A 190 -24.18 -6.72 5.04
CA THR A 190 -23.98 -7.95 4.30
C THR A 190 -24.19 -9.18 5.20
N HIS A 191 -23.71 -9.14 6.44
CA HIS A 191 -23.99 -10.18 7.43
C HIS A 191 -25.49 -10.35 7.70
N GLU A 192 -26.23 -9.26 7.90
CA GLU A 192 -27.69 -9.30 8.04
C GLU A 192 -28.37 -9.96 6.82
N TRP A 193 -27.92 -9.63 5.61
CA TRP A 193 -28.42 -10.25 4.39
C TRP A 193 -28.15 -11.77 4.34
N PHE A 194 -26.96 -12.23 4.75
CA PHE A 194 -26.66 -13.67 4.85
C PHE A 194 -27.53 -14.37 5.91
N LEU A 195 -27.81 -13.72 7.04
CA LEU A 195 -28.71 -14.25 8.08
C LEU A 195 -30.15 -14.36 7.58
N GLU A 196 -30.63 -13.36 6.84
CA GLU A 196 -31.95 -13.39 6.20
C GLU A 196 -32.06 -14.56 5.22
N LEU A 197 -31.06 -14.76 4.35
CA LEU A 197 -31.02 -15.89 3.41
C LEU A 197 -30.96 -17.23 4.14
N ALA A 198 -30.14 -17.35 5.19
CA ALA A 198 -30.04 -18.56 6.01
C ALA A 198 -31.33 -18.89 6.79
N SER A 199 -32.19 -17.89 7.01
CA SER A 199 -33.49 -18.09 7.67
C SER A 199 -34.57 -18.72 6.76
N LEU A 200 -34.34 -18.74 5.45
CA LEU A 200 -35.32 -19.23 4.46
C LEU A 200 -35.52 -20.75 4.51
N SER A 201 -34.48 -21.53 4.83
CA SER A 201 -34.59 -22.99 5.01
C SER A 201 -33.42 -23.59 5.82
N PRO A 202 -33.58 -24.79 6.42
CA PRO A 202 -32.49 -25.51 7.08
C PRO A 202 -31.30 -25.81 6.15
N GLU A 203 -31.57 -26.13 4.88
CA GLU A 203 -30.53 -26.41 3.87
C GLU A 203 -29.70 -25.15 3.58
N MET A 204 -30.35 -23.98 3.43
CA MET A 204 -29.66 -22.70 3.28
C MET A 204 -28.81 -22.35 4.49
N ARG A 205 -29.32 -22.63 5.69
CA ARG A 205 -28.56 -22.39 6.92
C ARG A 205 -27.26 -23.19 6.97
N GLU A 206 -27.29 -24.46 6.56
CA GLU A 206 -26.07 -25.27 6.52
C GLU A 206 -25.13 -24.83 5.39
N GLN A 207 -25.67 -24.50 4.21
CA GLN A 207 -24.89 -23.98 3.08
C GLN A 207 -24.15 -22.69 3.41
N LEU A 208 -24.79 -21.76 4.14
CA LEU A 208 -24.23 -20.44 4.45
C LEU A 208 -23.49 -20.38 5.78
N ARG A 209 -23.44 -21.48 6.55
CA ARG A 209 -22.83 -21.53 7.89
C ARG A 209 -21.38 -21.02 7.89
N HIS A 210 -20.60 -21.42 6.90
CA HIS A 210 -19.20 -21.00 6.76
C HIS A 210 -19.08 -19.53 6.33
N ASP A 211 -19.94 -19.07 5.43
CA ASP A 211 -19.95 -17.67 4.96
C ASP A 211 -20.29 -16.72 6.11
N ILE A 212 -21.35 -17.02 6.87
CA ILE A 212 -21.77 -16.26 8.05
C ILE A 212 -20.63 -16.15 9.06
N SER A 213 -20.02 -17.28 9.43
CA SER A 213 -18.91 -17.30 10.39
C SER A 213 -17.69 -16.52 9.89
N ALA A 214 -17.39 -16.57 8.58
CA ALA A 214 -16.31 -15.80 7.99
C ALA A 214 -16.57 -14.29 8.02
N ILE A 215 -17.82 -13.87 7.76
CA ILE A 215 -18.22 -12.45 7.83
C ILE A 215 -18.19 -11.95 9.27
N GLU A 216 -18.70 -12.73 10.24
CA GLU A 216 -18.63 -12.39 11.67
C GLU A 216 -17.19 -12.16 12.12
N HIS A 217 -16.29 -13.07 11.77
CA HIS A 217 -14.86 -12.92 12.05
C HIS A 217 -14.28 -11.67 11.35
N GLY A 218 -14.64 -11.45 10.08
CA GLY A 218 -14.22 -10.26 9.32
C GLY A 218 -14.68 -8.95 9.96
N ILE A 219 -15.91 -8.90 10.49
CA ILE A 219 -16.43 -7.73 11.22
C ILE A 219 -15.62 -7.51 12.50
N GLN A 220 -15.40 -8.55 13.30
CA GLN A 220 -14.64 -8.43 14.53
C GLN A 220 -13.23 -7.88 14.27
N VAL A 221 -12.51 -8.48 13.32
CA VAL A 221 -11.16 -8.03 12.93
C VAL A 221 -11.21 -6.58 12.42
N ALA A 222 -12.20 -6.22 11.61
CA ALA A 222 -12.35 -4.85 11.10
C ALA A 222 -12.64 -3.83 12.21
N GLU A 223 -13.43 -4.18 13.23
CA GLU A 223 -13.70 -3.31 14.38
C GLU A 223 -12.44 -3.08 15.23
N GLU A 224 -11.66 -4.15 15.47
CA GLU A 224 -10.38 -4.06 16.18
C GLU A 224 -9.39 -3.17 15.40
N SER A 225 -9.27 -3.40 14.08
CA SER A 225 -8.48 -2.56 13.16
C SER A 225 -8.93 -1.11 13.16
N GLN A 226 -10.24 -0.83 13.17
CA GLN A 226 -10.80 0.52 13.19
C GLN A 226 -10.34 1.30 14.43
N VAL A 227 -10.36 0.66 15.60
CA VAL A 227 -9.90 1.26 16.86
C VAL A 227 -8.38 1.47 16.84
N LYS A 228 -7.61 0.51 16.29
CA LYS A 228 -6.15 0.59 16.15
C LYS A 228 -5.74 1.74 15.23
N LEU A 229 -6.22 1.77 13.99
CA LEU A 229 -5.88 2.78 12.98
C LEU A 229 -6.34 4.19 13.34
N LYS A 230 -7.37 4.35 14.18
CA LYS A 230 -7.80 5.66 14.67
C LYS A 230 -6.80 6.28 15.66
N LYS A 231 -5.96 5.47 16.31
CA LYS A 231 -4.97 5.92 17.29
C LYS A 231 -3.61 6.25 16.67
N TRP A 232 -3.35 5.78 15.45
CA TRP A 232 -2.07 6.01 14.78
C TRP A 232 -1.80 7.49 14.60
N GLU A 233 -0.54 7.88 14.77
CA GLU A 233 -0.13 9.26 14.63
C GLU A 233 -0.22 9.71 13.18
N VAL A 234 -0.72 10.92 12.95
CA VAL A 234 -0.78 11.53 11.61
C VAL A 234 -0.03 12.84 11.64
N GLU A 235 1.05 12.93 10.85
CA GLU A 235 1.79 14.17 10.71
C GLU A 235 1.09 15.17 9.78
N ASN A 236 1.25 16.46 10.10
CA ASN A 236 0.81 17.52 9.20
C ASN A 236 1.74 17.59 7.97
N ILE A 237 1.19 17.25 6.81
CA ILE A 237 1.92 17.35 5.53
C ILE A 237 2.20 18.81 5.22
N LYS A 238 3.46 19.21 5.35
CA LYS A 238 3.91 20.54 4.95
C LYS A 238 3.87 20.63 3.43
N GLN A 239 2.90 21.38 2.91
CA GLN A 239 2.92 21.85 1.53
C GLN A 239 4.05 22.89 1.40
N GLY A 240 5.28 22.41 1.26
CA GLY A 240 6.47 23.24 1.18
C GLY A 240 6.55 24.01 -0.13
N HIS A 241 7.63 24.79 -0.26
CA HIS A 241 8.02 25.49 -1.49
C HIS A 241 8.52 24.56 -2.63
N ILE A 242 8.29 23.25 -2.52
CA ILE A 242 8.76 22.23 -3.46
C ILE A 242 7.81 22.22 -4.65
N THR A 243 8.32 22.63 -5.81
CA THR A 243 7.55 22.74 -7.06
C THR A 243 7.85 21.58 -8.01
N ASP A 244 8.17 20.39 -7.49
CA ASP A 244 8.46 19.23 -8.33
C ASP A 244 7.18 18.80 -9.05
N PRO A 245 7.09 18.88 -10.38
CA PRO A 245 5.93 18.35 -11.08
C PRO A 245 5.91 16.82 -10.94
N PHE A 246 4.73 16.30 -10.59
CA PHE A 246 4.43 14.89 -10.62
C PHE A 246 4.06 14.49 -12.05
N VAL A 247 4.81 13.59 -12.66
CA VAL A 247 4.67 13.25 -14.08
C VAL A 247 4.70 11.72 -14.23
N GLY A 248 3.89 11.20 -15.15
CA GLY A 248 3.86 9.78 -15.54
C GLY A 248 2.81 8.92 -14.87
N TYR A 249 2.30 9.38 -13.74
CA TYR A 249 1.25 8.72 -12.98
C TYR A 249 0.20 9.75 -12.63
N ILE A 250 -1.04 9.29 -12.44
CA ILE A 250 -2.12 10.17 -11.98
C ILE A 250 -1.98 10.49 -10.49
N ARG A 251 -1.47 9.54 -9.70
CA ARG A 251 -1.34 9.63 -8.25
C ARG A 251 -0.31 8.63 -7.73
N GLN A 252 0.37 9.00 -6.64
CA GLN A 252 1.12 8.06 -5.83
C GLN A 252 0.36 7.74 -4.54
N ILE A 253 0.39 6.48 -4.13
CA ILE A 253 -0.23 5.99 -2.90
C ILE A 253 0.88 5.46 -2.01
N ILE A 254 1.02 6.02 -0.82
CA ILE A 254 1.98 5.57 0.20
C ILE A 254 1.23 4.68 1.16
N ILE A 255 1.67 3.44 1.30
CA ILE A 255 1.15 2.48 2.28
C ILE A 255 2.16 2.42 3.42
N THR A 256 1.78 2.93 4.59
CA THR A 256 2.58 2.84 5.82
C THR A 256 2.04 1.70 6.68
N THR A 257 2.93 0.78 7.05
CA THR A 257 2.54 -0.52 7.61
C THR A 257 2.45 -0.56 9.13
N GLU A 258 2.97 0.45 9.83
CA GLU A 258 3.05 0.49 11.29
C GLU A 258 3.07 1.92 11.84
N ASP A 259 2.65 2.07 13.10
CA ASP A 259 2.61 3.33 13.85
C ASP A 259 3.98 3.63 14.47
N ASP A 260 4.97 3.80 13.59
CA ASP A 260 6.35 4.09 13.98
C ASP A 260 6.71 5.56 13.65
N PRO A 261 7.23 6.34 14.61
CA PRO A 261 7.54 7.75 14.39
C PRO A 261 8.47 8.03 13.20
N SER A 262 9.41 7.12 12.90
CA SER A 262 10.32 7.32 11.76
C SER A 262 9.60 7.13 10.42
N LEU A 263 8.69 6.15 10.33
CA LEU A 263 7.88 5.93 9.14
C LEU A 263 6.81 7.02 8.94
N ILE A 264 6.20 7.51 10.01
CA ILE A 264 5.25 8.64 9.96
C ILE A 264 5.95 9.92 9.46
N LEU A 265 7.19 10.16 9.90
CA LEU A 265 8.00 11.25 9.39
C LEU A 265 8.36 11.05 7.91
N ASP A 266 8.63 9.82 7.49
CA ASP A 266 8.99 9.52 6.11
C ASP A 266 7.81 9.64 5.14
N GLU A 267 6.61 9.16 5.48
CA GLU A 267 5.41 9.39 4.66
C GLU A 267 5.12 10.89 4.50
N SER A 268 5.36 11.67 5.55
CA SER A 268 5.20 13.13 5.56
C SER A 268 6.15 13.81 4.57
N ARG A 269 7.44 13.45 4.60
CA ARG A 269 8.45 13.92 3.64
C ARG A 269 8.14 13.50 2.21
N LEU A 270 7.70 12.26 2.02
CA LEU A 270 7.36 11.69 0.71
C LEU A 270 6.17 12.40 0.08
N ALA A 271 5.10 12.64 0.85
CA ALA A 271 3.91 13.35 0.41
C ALA A 271 4.19 14.83 0.19
N GLY A 272 5.01 15.47 1.04
CA GLY A 272 5.42 16.88 0.89
C GLY A 272 6.12 17.20 -0.44
N LYS A 273 6.66 16.18 -1.13
CA LYS A 273 7.22 16.34 -2.47
C LYS A 273 6.15 16.54 -3.57
N TYR A 274 5.00 15.89 -3.44
CA TYR A 274 3.90 15.92 -4.40
C TYR A 274 2.54 15.96 -3.67
N PRO A 275 2.27 17.00 -2.86
CA PRO A 275 1.14 16.99 -1.93
C PRO A 275 -0.20 16.76 -2.62
N ASP A 276 -0.44 17.41 -3.75
CA ASP A 276 -1.71 17.31 -4.47
C ASP A 276 -1.90 15.96 -5.20
N ASN A 277 -0.81 15.24 -5.48
CA ASN A 277 -0.79 13.97 -6.20
C ASN A 277 -0.48 12.77 -5.29
N THR A 278 -0.56 12.93 -3.96
CA THR A 278 -0.27 11.87 -3.01
C THR A 278 -1.52 11.51 -2.21
N THR A 279 -1.73 10.21 -2.00
CA THR A 279 -2.62 9.68 -0.97
C THR A 279 -1.78 8.86 0.01
N ILE A 280 -1.97 9.06 1.31
CA ILE A 280 -1.34 8.24 2.35
C ILE A 280 -2.39 7.33 2.95
N VAL A 281 -2.03 6.06 3.07
CA VAL A 281 -2.85 5.01 3.64
C VAL A 281 -2.07 4.36 4.77
N HIS A 282 -2.67 4.34 5.96
CA HIS A 282 -2.22 3.52 7.07
C HIS A 282 -2.88 2.16 6.96
N MET A 283 -2.09 1.10 6.96
CA MET A 283 -2.58 -0.25 6.74
C MET A 283 -2.00 -1.23 7.76
N ASP A 284 -2.88 -1.98 8.41
CA ASP A 284 -2.46 -2.95 9.41
C ASP A 284 -2.12 -4.33 8.82
N GLU A 285 -1.68 -5.25 9.69
CA GLU A 285 -1.34 -6.63 9.33
C GLU A 285 -2.46 -7.38 8.57
N ASN A 286 -3.72 -7.09 8.88
CA ASN A 286 -4.88 -7.74 8.27
C ASN A 286 -5.20 -7.20 6.86
N GLY A 287 -4.56 -6.10 6.45
CA GLY A 287 -4.85 -5.37 5.22
C GLY A 287 -6.06 -4.45 5.33
N ASN A 288 -6.50 -4.16 6.56
CA ASN A 288 -7.46 -3.11 6.83
C ASN A 288 -6.74 -1.77 6.80
N TYR A 289 -7.39 -0.75 6.24
CA TYR A 289 -6.72 0.50 5.98
C TYR A 289 -7.59 1.72 6.21
N LYS A 290 -6.90 2.84 6.44
CA LYS A 290 -7.48 4.16 6.57
C LYS A 290 -6.70 5.17 5.74
N VAL A 291 -7.42 6.00 4.98
CA VAL A 291 -6.81 7.11 4.26
C VAL A 291 -6.61 8.25 5.24
N VAL A 292 -5.37 8.69 5.41
CA VAL A 292 -5.01 9.76 6.37
C VAL A 292 -4.59 11.06 5.70
N TYR A 293 -4.31 11.03 4.39
CA TYR A 293 -4.01 12.22 3.60
C TYR A 293 -4.39 12.02 2.14
N GLY A 294 -4.81 13.09 1.46
CA GLY A 294 -5.13 13.09 0.04
C GLY A 294 -6.55 12.63 -0.27
N LEU A 295 -6.79 12.23 -1.53
CA LEU A 295 -8.09 11.72 -1.96
C LEU A 295 -8.34 10.32 -1.40
N LYS A 296 -9.61 10.02 -1.06
CA LYS A 296 -10.05 8.64 -0.85
C LYS A 296 -9.81 7.81 -2.11
N LEU A 297 -9.59 6.51 -1.94
CA LEU A 297 -9.17 5.63 -3.05
C LEU A 297 -10.21 5.57 -4.18
N ASP A 298 -11.49 5.50 -3.82
CA ASP A 298 -12.65 5.49 -4.72
C ASP A 298 -12.89 6.83 -5.46
N GLN A 299 -12.21 7.90 -5.04
CA GLN A 299 -12.29 9.23 -5.64
C GLN A 299 -11.11 9.53 -6.58
N ILE A 300 -10.15 8.61 -6.68
CA ILE A 300 -9.01 8.76 -7.58
C ILE A 300 -9.51 8.56 -9.02
N SER A 301 -9.27 9.54 -9.89
CA SER A 301 -9.57 9.41 -11.31
C SER A 301 -8.86 8.21 -11.93
N THR A 302 -9.47 7.55 -12.90
CA THR A 302 -8.86 6.45 -13.66
C THR A 302 -7.46 6.76 -14.20
N GLY A 303 -6.52 5.81 -14.04
CA GLY A 303 -5.20 5.87 -14.67
C GLY A 303 -4.11 5.07 -13.98
N ASP A 304 -2.85 5.32 -14.39
CA ASP A 304 -1.69 4.59 -13.89
C ASP A 304 -1.25 5.08 -12.49
N LEU A 305 -1.21 4.15 -11.54
CA LEU A 305 -0.86 4.38 -10.14
C LEU A 305 0.59 3.98 -9.82
N LYS A 306 1.17 4.71 -8.88
CA LYS A 306 2.44 4.36 -8.23
C LYS A 306 2.22 4.07 -6.75
N ILE A 307 2.48 2.84 -6.32
CA ILE A 307 2.44 2.47 -4.90
C ILE A 307 3.84 2.56 -4.30
N MET A 308 3.92 3.08 -3.08
CA MET A 308 5.12 3.09 -2.26
C MET A 308 4.84 2.32 -0.97
N ILE A 309 5.61 1.28 -0.68
CA ILE A 309 5.54 0.58 0.61
C ILE A 309 6.53 1.26 1.54
N ASN A 310 6.01 1.90 2.58
CA ASN A 310 6.77 2.59 3.62
C ASN A 310 6.76 1.71 4.87
N ALA A 311 7.88 1.01 5.10
CA ALA A 311 8.01 -0.02 6.11
C ALA A 311 9.49 -0.23 6.44
N HIS A 312 9.81 -0.63 7.67
CA HIS A 312 11.15 -1.11 8.00
C HIS A 312 11.50 -2.38 7.24
N GLY A 313 12.79 -2.58 6.97
CA GLY A 313 13.28 -3.73 6.22
C GLY A 313 14.61 -4.21 6.76
N GLU A 314 14.84 -5.49 6.55
CA GLU A 314 16.11 -6.17 6.78
C GLU A 314 16.44 -7.03 5.56
N LEU A 315 17.56 -7.76 5.61
CA LEU A 315 18.03 -8.56 4.49
C LEU A 315 16.99 -9.61 4.07
N GLY A 316 16.30 -9.36 2.96
CA GLY A 316 15.34 -10.28 2.36
C GLY A 316 13.93 -10.25 2.96
N SER A 317 13.60 -9.34 3.87
CA SER A 317 12.27 -9.25 4.52
C SER A 317 11.85 -7.83 4.87
N ILE A 318 10.54 -7.58 4.81
CA ILE A 318 9.90 -6.42 5.43
C ILE A 318 9.52 -6.84 6.85
N VAL A 319 9.85 -6.00 7.83
CA VAL A 319 9.62 -6.31 9.26
C VAL A 319 8.13 -6.56 9.50
N ASP A 320 7.82 -7.62 10.24
CA ASP A 320 6.47 -8.04 10.62
C ASP A 320 5.48 -8.23 9.45
N ARG A 321 5.96 -8.37 8.21
CA ARG A 321 5.09 -8.56 7.03
C ARG A 321 5.64 -9.63 6.09
N SER A 322 4.81 -10.63 5.83
CA SER A 322 5.02 -11.61 4.78
C SER A 322 4.87 -10.97 3.39
N ILE A 323 5.40 -11.64 2.38
CA ILE A 323 5.32 -11.17 1.00
C ILE A 323 3.88 -11.27 0.45
N GLU A 324 3.13 -12.27 0.90
CA GLU A 324 1.73 -12.48 0.57
C GLU A 324 0.84 -11.38 1.14
N GLU A 325 1.15 -10.89 2.35
CA GLU A 325 0.48 -9.73 2.95
C GLU A 325 0.76 -8.47 2.13
N ILE A 326 2.01 -8.18 1.78
CA ILE A 326 2.34 -7.01 0.95
C ILE A 326 1.65 -7.08 -0.43
N ALA A 327 1.60 -8.25 -1.05
CA ALA A 327 0.86 -8.45 -2.30
C ALA A 327 -0.65 -8.22 -2.10
N LYS A 328 -1.23 -8.70 -0.99
CA LYS A 328 -2.64 -8.47 -0.62
C LYS A 328 -2.92 -6.98 -0.42
N TYR A 329 -2.02 -6.25 0.23
CA TYR A 329 -2.15 -4.81 0.46
C TYR A 329 -2.24 -4.05 -0.85
N ILE A 330 -1.29 -4.32 -1.75
CA ILE A 330 -1.24 -3.70 -3.09
C ILE A 330 -2.52 -4.01 -3.89
N SER A 331 -2.95 -5.27 -3.89
CA SER A 331 -4.18 -5.70 -4.59
C SER A 331 -5.44 -5.07 -4.00
N THR A 332 -5.51 -4.93 -2.67
CA THR A 332 -6.61 -4.24 -1.97
C THR A 332 -6.69 -2.77 -2.38
N ILE A 333 -5.54 -2.08 -2.46
CA ILE A 333 -5.48 -0.70 -2.93
C ILE A 333 -5.92 -0.59 -4.40
N GLU A 334 -5.43 -1.46 -5.29
CA GLU A 334 -5.83 -1.45 -6.70
C GLU A 334 -7.35 -1.61 -6.85
N GLN A 335 -7.94 -2.59 -6.16
CA GLN A 335 -9.39 -2.84 -6.16
C GLN A 335 -10.18 -1.66 -5.59
N ALA A 336 -9.72 -1.06 -4.48
CA ALA A 336 -10.36 0.09 -3.87
C ALA A 336 -10.31 1.36 -4.74
N THR A 337 -9.33 1.47 -5.65
CA THR A 337 -9.25 2.57 -6.62
C THR A 337 -10.09 2.39 -7.88
N GLY A 338 -10.67 1.20 -8.08
CA GLY A 338 -11.51 0.86 -9.22
C GLY A 338 -10.76 0.16 -10.37
N GLU A 339 -11.48 -0.68 -11.11
CA GLU A 339 -10.95 -1.61 -12.12
C GLU A 339 -10.22 -0.94 -13.29
N ASP A 340 -10.55 0.31 -13.61
CA ASP A 340 -9.92 1.03 -14.71
C ASP A 340 -8.55 1.63 -14.32
N SER A 341 -8.20 1.64 -13.02
CA SER A 341 -6.89 2.07 -12.53
C SER A 341 -5.92 0.90 -12.45
N GLY A 342 -4.65 1.14 -12.81
CA GLY A 342 -3.65 0.06 -12.84
C GLY A 342 -2.40 0.40 -12.05
N VAL A 343 -1.94 -0.51 -11.20
CA VAL A 343 -0.67 -0.35 -10.47
C VAL A 343 0.50 -0.59 -11.43
N ARG A 344 1.13 0.48 -11.93
CA ARG A 344 2.27 0.36 -12.86
C ARG A 344 3.62 0.26 -12.17
N LYS A 345 3.72 0.79 -10.95
CA LYS A 345 4.97 0.82 -10.19
C LYS A 345 4.71 0.58 -8.72
N VAL A 346 5.49 -0.34 -8.15
CA VAL A 346 5.63 -0.52 -6.70
C VAL A 346 7.06 -0.15 -6.33
N SER A 347 7.21 0.74 -5.36
CA SER A 347 8.50 1.16 -4.81
C SER A 347 8.59 0.78 -3.35
N LEU A 348 9.32 -0.29 -3.04
CA LEU A 348 9.58 -0.75 -1.68
C LEU A 348 10.60 0.19 -1.04
N LEU A 349 10.21 0.94 0.00
CA LEU A 349 11.09 1.91 0.68
C LEU A 349 11.77 1.33 1.91
N SER A 350 11.76 0.02 2.08
CA SER A 350 12.41 -0.68 3.18
C SER A 350 13.90 -0.89 2.92
N CYS A 351 14.70 -0.78 3.97
CA CYS A 351 16.15 -0.93 3.93
C CYS A 351 16.55 -2.35 3.53
N SER A 352 17.63 -2.48 2.76
CA SER A 352 18.40 -3.72 2.58
C SER A 352 17.64 -4.98 2.14
N LEU A 353 16.44 -4.84 1.54
CA LEU A 353 15.61 -5.96 1.09
C LEU A 353 16.26 -6.91 0.08
N GLY A 354 17.19 -6.39 -0.74
CA GLY A 354 17.79 -7.16 -1.81
C GLY A 354 16.89 -7.32 -3.04
N GLY A 355 17.44 -7.95 -4.10
CA GLY A 355 16.75 -8.15 -5.37
C GLY A 355 15.67 -9.22 -5.32
N ASP A 356 15.97 -10.34 -4.67
CA ASP A 356 15.13 -11.54 -4.61
C ASP A 356 13.74 -11.27 -4.04
N TYR A 357 13.62 -10.35 -3.07
CA TYR A 357 12.31 -9.97 -2.51
C TYR A 357 11.41 -9.36 -3.59
N ALA A 358 11.94 -8.47 -4.43
CA ALA A 358 11.16 -7.87 -5.51
C ALA A 358 10.74 -8.88 -6.58
N GLU A 359 11.58 -9.86 -6.88
CA GLU A 359 11.26 -10.95 -7.82
C GLU A 359 10.12 -11.83 -7.30
N LYS A 360 10.20 -12.24 -6.04
CA LYS A 360 9.14 -13.02 -5.39
C LYS A 360 7.84 -12.22 -5.30
N LEU A 361 7.91 -10.93 -4.99
CA LEU A 361 6.73 -10.07 -4.88
C LEU A 361 6.03 -9.92 -6.23
N LEU A 362 6.77 -9.79 -7.33
CA LEU A 362 6.19 -9.78 -8.68
C LEU A 362 5.37 -11.04 -8.99
N LEU A 363 5.86 -12.21 -8.56
CA LEU A 363 5.15 -13.47 -8.75
C LEU A 363 3.86 -13.51 -7.93
N GLU A 364 3.89 -13.07 -6.67
CA GLU A 364 2.70 -12.99 -5.81
C GLU A 364 1.68 -11.97 -6.32
N LEU A 365 2.14 -10.79 -6.78
CA LEU A 365 1.28 -9.77 -7.39
C LEU A 365 0.54 -10.32 -8.62
N ARG A 366 1.24 -11.06 -9.49
CA ARG A 366 0.61 -11.71 -10.65
C ARG A 366 -0.48 -12.69 -10.23
N LYS A 367 -0.28 -13.48 -9.17
CA LYS A 367 -1.31 -14.39 -8.63
C LYS A 367 -2.54 -13.64 -8.12
N LYS A 368 -2.38 -12.38 -7.69
CA LYS A 368 -3.46 -11.49 -7.24
C LYS A 368 -4.09 -10.65 -8.36
N GLY A 369 -3.73 -10.89 -9.63
CA GLY A 369 -4.25 -10.14 -10.79
C GLY A 369 -3.45 -8.88 -11.15
N VAL A 370 -2.48 -8.49 -10.32
CA VAL A 370 -1.63 -7.31 -10.50
C VAL A 370 -0.45 -7.66 -11.43
N SER A 371 -0.66 -7.57 -12.74
CA SER A 371 0.22 -8.23 -13.73
C SER A 371 1.15 -7.33 -14.54
N ASN A 372 0.85 -6.03 -14.70
CA ASN A 372 1.66 -5.09 -15.48
C ASN A 372 2.33 -4.04 -14.58
N THR A 373 3.13 -4.53 -13.64
CA THR A 373 3.76 -3.75 -12.57
C THR A 373 5.28 -3.92 -12.61
N LYS A 374 5.99 -2.84 -12.32
CA LYS A 374 7.43 -2.87 -12.02
C LYS A 374 7.64 -2.76 -10.52
N VAL A 375 8.48 -3.60 -9.92
CA VAL A 375 8.79 -3.54 -8.48
C VAL A 375 10.24 -3.08 -8.30
N SER A 376 10.47 -2.04 -7.50
CA SER A 376 11.82 -1.62 -7.12
C SER A 376 12.11 -1.82 -5.65
N ALA A 377 13.24 -2.47 -5.35
CA ALA A 377 13.77 -2.69 -4.01
C ALA A 377 15.08 -1.91 -3.78
N ARG A 378 15.41 -1.67 -2.52
CA ARG A 378 16.70 -1.12 -2.11
C ARG A 378 17.58 -2.26 -1.66
N ILE A 379 18.84 -2.20 -2.08
CA ILE A 379 19.87 -3.20 -1.77
C ILE A 379 20.66 -2.78 -0.52
N ALA A 380 20.53 -1.52 -0.10
CA ALA A 380 21.18 -0.95 1.07
C ALA A 380 20.18 -0.09 1.86
N ASP A 381 20.67 0.54 2.92
CA ASP A 381 19.86 1.43 3.75
C ASP A 381 19.41 2.64 2.95
N VAL A 382 18.21 3.13 3.27
CA VAL A 382 17.60 4.26 2.58
C VAL A 382 17.05 5.26 3.57
N VAL A 383 17.31 6.54 3.32
CA VAL A 383 16.82 7.65 4.13
C VAL A 383 16.04 8.62 3.25
N MET A 384 14.91 9.11 3.78
CA MET A 384 14.16 10.20 3.16
C MET A 384 14.72 11.54 3.61
N LEU A 385 15.15 12.36 2.64
CA LEU A 385 15.48 13.75 2.89
C LEU A 385 14.19 14.55 3.18
N PRO A 386 14.28 15.70 3.88
CA PRO A 386 13.14 16.59 4.12
C PRO A 386 12.36 17.04 2.88
N ASP A 387 12.96 16.94 1.70
CA ASP A 387 12.34 17.25 0.41
C ASP A 387 11.75 16.02 -0.32
N GLY A 388 11.62 14.89 0.39
CA GLY A 388 11.08 13.62 -0.10
C GLY A 388 11.97 12.87 -1.09
N ARG A 389 13.24 13.31 -1.28
CA ARG A 389 14.24 12.58 -2.06
C ARG A 389 14.83 11.43 -1.24
N LYS A 390 15.27 10.40 -1.95
CA LYS A 390 15.78 9.14 -1.38
C LYS A 390 17.28 9.13 -1.54
N ILE A 391 18.00 8.95 -0.45
CA ILE A 391 19.45 8.72 -0.44
C ILE A 391 19.70 7.32 0.11
N MET A 392 20.62 6.59 -0.52
CA MET A 392 20.98 5.24 -0.07
C MET A 392 22.43 5.23 0.41
N SER A 393 22.74 4.49 1.46
CA SER A 393 24.10 4.39 2.01
C SER A 393 24.51 2.94 2.13
N ASP A 394 25.70 2.62 1.61
CA ASP A 394 26.33 1.31 1.82
C ASP A 394 27.27 1.41 3.03
N SER A 395 26.97 0.65 4.09
CA SER A 395 27.74 0.65 5.34
C SER A 395 29.13 0.00 5.19
N VAL A 396 29.39 -0.74 4.10
CA VAL A 396 30.63 -1.51 3.90
C VAL A 396 31.75 -0.68 3.25
N GLU A 397 31.44 0.29 2.39
CA GLU A 397 32.44 1.04 1.60
C GLU A 397 32.82 2.42 2.17
N GLY A 398 32.24 2.83 3.30
CA GLY A 398 32.42 4.17 3.84
C GLY A 398 31.27 5.10 3.44
N VAL A 399 30.63 5.62 4.49
CA VAL A 399 29.32 6.26 4.52
C VAL A 399 29.30 7.56 3.71
N SER A 400 28.84 7.48 2.46
CA SER A 400 28.37 8.66 1.75
C SER A 400 27.05 8.34 1.09
N GLY A 401 26.04 9.16 1.36
CA GLY A 401 24.74 9.01 0.75
C GLY A 401 24.83 9.05 -0.77
N LYS A 402 24.31 8.04 -1.47
CA LYS A 402 24.24 7.97 -2.93
C LYS A 402 22.83 8.32 -3.40
N TYR A 403 22.68 9.41 -4.15
CA TYR A 403 21.43 9.73 -4.84
C TYR A 403 21.39 9.01 -6.18
N ARG A 404 20.28 8.36 -6.51
CA ARG A 404 20.07 7.71 -7.83
C ARG A 404 21.04 6.58 -8.21
N SER A 405 21.60 5.84 -7.25
CA SER A 405 22.45 4.68 -7.54
C SER A 405 21.66 3.50 -8.11
N SER A 406 22.02 3.07 -9.33
CA SER A 406 21.53 1.83 -9.95
C SER A 406 22.19 0.56 -9.38
N ALA A 407 23.24 0.72 -8.58
CA ALA A 407 23.82 -0.38 -7.80
C ALA A 407 22.95 -0.64 -6.56
N LEU A 408 22.56 0.42 -5.83
CA LEU A 408 21.82 0.31 -4.58
C LEU A 408 20.29 0.25 -4.74
N LYS A 409 19.76 0.52 -5.94
CA LYS A 409 18.34 0.32 -6.28
C LYS A 409 18.20 -0.54 -7.52
N LYS A 410 17.54 -1.69 -7.38
CA LYS A 410 17.16 -2.57 -8.51
C LYS A 410 15.67 -2.51 -8.76
N THR A 411 15.29 -2.67 -10.03
CA THR A 411 13.90 -2.75 -10.46
C THR A 411 13.72 -3.97 -11.32
N TYR A 412 12.63 -4.68 -11.07
CA TYR A 412 12.26 -5.91 -11.74
C TYR A 412 10.91 -5.73 -12.42
N ALA A 413 10.73 -6.43 -13.53
CA ALA A 413 9.49 -6.44 -14.30
C ALA A 413 9.40 -7.75 -15.07
N PHE A 414 8.20 -8.07 -15.55
CA PHE A 414 8.05 -9.15 -16.52
C PHE A 414 8.36 -8.68 -17.93
N ASN A 415 9.05 -9.51 -18.70
CA ASN A 415 9.19 -9.33 -20.15
C ASN A 415 7.96 -9.88 -20.91
N GLU A 416 7.95 -9.74 -22.23
CA GLU A 416 6.86 -10.23 -23.10
C GLU A 416 6.65 -11.76 -23.03
N LYS A 417 7.68 -12.51 -22.62
CA LYS A 417 7.60 -13.97 -22.43
C LYS A 417 7.10 -14.36 -21.04
N GLY A 418 6.86 -13.39 -20.17
CA GLY A 418 6.40 -13.60 -18.80
C GLY A 418 7.51 -13.94 -17.80
N GLU A 419 8.79 -13.80 -18.18
CA GLU A 419 9.97 -14.01 -17.33
C GLU A 419 10.33 -12.73 -16.56
N VAL A 420 10.83 -12.88 -15.34
CA VAL A 420 11.30 -11.73 -14.53
C VAL A 420 12.65 -11.27 -15.07
N ILE A 421 12.77 -9.97 -15.36
CA ILE A 421 14.00 -9.32 -15.81
C ILE A 421 14.29 -8.08 -14.96
N THR A 422 15.57 -7.74 -14.83
CA THR A 422 15.96 -6.43 -14.29
C THR A 422 15.80 -5.35 -15.36
N VAL A 423 15.23 -4.21 -14.98
CA VAL A 423 15.08 -3.02 -15.82
C VAL A 423 15.70 -1.81 -15.11
N ASP A 424 16.01 -0.75 -15.87
CA ASP A 424 16.57 0.47 -15.29
C ASP A 424 15.58 1.12 -14.31
N SER A 425 16.07 1.29 -13.09
CA SER A 425 15.37 1.79 -11.92
C SER A 425 14.87 3.23 -12.01
N TYR A 426 15.32 4.00 -13.00
CA TYR A 426 14.94 5.39 -13.20
C TYR A 426 14.23 5.63 -14.55
N THR A 427 13.90 4.57 -15.27
CA THR A 427 13.07 4.64 -16.50
C THR A 427 11.66 5.13 -16.26
N ASP A 428 11.17 5.01 -15.03
CA ASP A 428 9.86 5.48 -14.59
C ASP A 428 9.84 6.96 -14.21
N GLU A 429 10.97 7.64 -14.29
CA GLU A 429 10.99 9.07 -14.12
C GLU A 429 10.65 9.76 -15.42
N HIS A 430 9.46 10.35 -15.41
CA HIS A 430 8.96 11.07 -16.56
C HIS A 430 9.48 12.50 -16.53
N TYR A 431 10.04 12.90 -17.68
CA TYR A 431 10.46 14.25 -18.00
C TYR A 431 9.77 14.63 -19.29
N ASP A 432 9.21 15.83 -19.36
CA ASP A 432 8.57 16.35 -20.56
C ASP A 432 9.58 16.47 -21.70
N VAL A 433 10.81 16.88 -21.36
CA VAL A 433 11.91 17.07 -22.31
C VAL A 433 13.21 16.50 -21.74
N THR A 434 14.00 15.85 -22.60
CA THR A 434 15.39 15.49 -22.32
C THR A 434 16.32 16.26 -23.24
N LEU A 435 17.29 16.95 -22.64
CA LEU A 435 18.26 17.79 -23.33
C LEU A 435 19.68 17.28 -23.14
N SER A 436 20.51 17.56 -24.13
CA SER A 436 21.97 17.50 -24.09
C SER A 436 22.52 18.75 -24.79
N ILE A 437 23.85 18.89 -24.78
CA ILE A 437 24.55 19.96 -25.49
C ILE A 437 25.06 19.39 -26.82
N ASP A 438 24.80 20.09 -27.93
CA ASP A 438 25.34 19.73 -29.24
C ASP A 438 26.80 20.22 -29.38
N THR A 439 27.49 19.76 -30.41
CA THR A 439 28.88 20.12 -30.73
C THR A 439 29.10 21.62 -30.94
N ASP A 440 28.07 22.39 -31.25
CA ASP A 440 28.12 23.86 -31.39
C ASP A 440 27.67 24.61 -30.13
N GLY A 441 27.46 23.91 -29.00
CA GLY A 441 27.02 24.46 -27.72
C GLY A 441 25.52 24.74 -27.62
N LYS A 442 24.74 24.43 -28.66
CA LYS A 442 23.28 24.66 -28.67
C LYS A 442 22.50 23.56 -27.96
N PRO A 443 21.24 23.83 -27.55
CA PRO A 443 20.37 22.80 -26.99
C PRO A 443 20.05 21.73 -28.03
N LYS A 444 20.43 20.48 -27.73
CA LYS A 444 19.99 19.30 -28.47
C LYS A 444 18.85 18.62 -27.73
N ILE A 445 17.69 18.56 -28.37
CA ILE A 445 16.52 17.83 -27.84
C ILE A 445 16.70 16.35 -28.16
N GLU A 446 17.01 15.55 -27.14
CA GLU A 446 17.15 14.10 -27.26
C GLU A 446 15.78 13.42 -27.31
N ARG A 447 14.81 13.95 -26.56
CA ARG A 447 13.45 13.40 -26.49
C ARG A 447 12.45 14.44 -26.01
N ILE A 448 11.25 14.40 -26.57
CA ILE A 448 10.04 15.01 -25.99
C ILE A 448 9.06 13.88 -25.67
N TYR A 449 8.55 13.86 -24.44
CA TYR A 449 7.66 12.79 -23.99
C TYR A 449 6.35 12.76 -24.79
N GLY A 450 5.83 11.56 -25.05
CA GLY A 450 4.60 11.35 -25.81
C GLY A 450 4.73 11.64 -27.30
N ASN A 451 5.95 11.65 -27.85
CA ASN A 451 6.23 11.95 -29.26
C ASN A 451 5.69 13.32 -29.73
N LYS A 452 5.54 14.27 -28.80
CA LYS A 452 5.10 15.64 -29.10
C LYS A 452 6.21 16.43 -29.78
N ARG A 453 5.82 17.46 -30.52
CA ARG A 453 6.72 18.48 -31.07
C ARG A 453 6.96 19.58 -30.04
N LEU A 454 8.08 20.30 -30.19
CA LEU A 454 8.43 21.44 -29.33
C LEU A 454 7.30 22.48 -29.24
N SER A 455 6.65 22.76 -30.38
CA SER A 455 5.53 23.72 -30.47
C SER A 455 4.26 23.30 -29.71
N GLU A 456 4.15 22.04 -29.32
CA GLU A 456 2.98 21.49 -28.61
C GLU A 456 3.14 21.51 -27.09
N LEU A 457 4.32 21.86 -26.58
CA LEU A 457 4.58 21.96 -25.16
C LEU A 457 3.79 23.12 -24.53
N LYS A 458 3.28 22.90 -23.32
CA LYS A 458 2.50 23.87 -22.54
C LYS A 458 2.74 23.66 -21.05
N GLY A 459 2.54 24.70 -20.26
CA GLY A 459 2.59 24.65 -18.80
C GLY A 459 4.00 24.58 -18.21
N ALA A 460 4.07 24.16 -16.94
CA ALA A 460 5.29 24.03 -16.17
C ALA A 460 6.00 22.70 -16.48
N LEU A 461 7.03 22.76 -17.32
CA LEU A 461 7.76 21.59 -17.80
C LEU A 461 8.80 21.09 -16.80
N LYS A 462 8.94 19.76 -16.72
CA LYS A 462 10.05 19.04 -16.09
C LYS A 462 11.07 18.63 -17.15
N VAL A 463 12.28 19.15 -17.04
CA VAL A 463 13.33 18.93 -18.04
C VAL A 463 14.50 18.16 -17.43
N PHE A 464 14.90 17.08 -18.07
CA PHE A 464 16.13 16.36 -17.77
C PHE A 464 17.27 16.88 -18.65
N VAL A 465 18.44 17.11 -18.06
CA VAL A 465 19.60 17.68 -18.74
C VAL A 465 20.81 16.76 -18.53
N LYS A 466 21.37 16.27 -19.63
CA LYS A 466 22.71 15.70 -19.67
C LYS A 466 23.68 16.87 -19.84
N ALA A 467 24.28 17.31 -18.74
CA ALA A 467 25.08 18.52 -18.71
C ALA A 467 26.53 18.29 -19.15
N GLU A 468 27.21 19.39 -19.46
CA GLU A 468 28.67 19.46 -19.58
C GLU A 468 29.22 20.39 -18.48
N GLY A 469 30.01 21.40 -18.83
CA GLY A 469 30.43 22.45 -17.91
C GLY A 469 29.26 23.34 -17.47
N PHE A 470 29.42 23.98 -16.31
CA PHE A 470 28.39 24.81 -15.69
C PHE A 470 27.95 25.96 -16.62
N SER A 471 28.91 26.69 -17.18
CA SER A 471 28.66 27.86 -18.02
C SER A 471 28.01 27.49 -19.35
N GLU A 472 28.52 26.43 -19.99
CA GLU A 472 28.00 25.89 -21.26
C GLU A 472 26.56 25.43 -21.09
N THR A 473 26.28 24.73 -19.98
CA THR A 473 24.93 24.24 -19.67
C THR A 473 23.99 25.40 -19.37
N GLU A 474 24.43 26.43 -18.64
CA GLU A 474 23.64 27.63 -18.39
C GLU A 474 23.27 28.34 -19.69
N GLN A 475 24.24 28.56 -20.58
CA GLN A 475 24.01 29.19 -21.87
C GLN A 475 23.02 28.39 -22.73
N MET A 476 23.19 27.06 -22.80
CA MET A 476 22.29 26.17 -23.53
C MET A 476 20.86 26.25 -22.99
N LEU A 477 20.68 26.28 -21.67
CA LEU A 477 19.36 26.38 -21.04
C LEU A 477 18.69 27.73 -21.25
N HIS A 478 19.46 28.82 -21.32
CA HIS A 478 18.93 30.12 -21.74
C HIS A 478 18.39 30.08 -23.18
N GLN A 479 19.14 29.50 -24.11
CA GLN A 479 18.69 29.33 -25.50
C GLN A 479 17.44 28.45 -25.59
N PHE A 480 17.39 27.35 -24.84
CA PHE A 480 16.21 26.49 -24.80
C PHE A 480 14.98 27.22 -24.25
N LYS A 481 15.17 28.02 -23.18
CA LYS A 481 14.11 28.85 -22.60
C LYS A 481 13.54 29.84 -23.62
N GLU A 482 14.38 30.43 -24.46
CA GLU A 482 13.96 31.33 -25.55
C GLU A 482 13.24 30.59 -26.69
N ALA A 483 13.57 29.32 -26.92
CA ALA A 483 12.95 28.48 -27.95
C ALA A 483 11.60 27.87 -27.54
N LEU A 484 11.20 27.96 -26.26
CA LEU A 484 9.93 27.41 -25.78
C LEU A 484 8.73 28.17 -26.38
N PRO A 485 7.63 27.47 -26.73
CA PRO A 485 6.43 28.12 -27.22
C PRO A 485 5.76 28.97 -26.12
N SER A 486 4.93 29.94 -26.55
CA SER A 486 4.15 30.76 -25.64
C SER A 486 3.24 29.88 -24.75
N GLY A 487 3.31 30.11 -23.44
CA GLY A 487 2.56 29.34 -22.44
C GLY A 487 3.28 28.09 -21.92
N ALA A 488 4.50 27.79 -22.37
CA ALA A 488 5.38 26.81 -21.76
C ALA A 488 6.48 27.49 -20.92
N SER A 489 6.87 26.86 -19.82
CA SER A 489 7.97 27.33 -18.97
C SER A 489 8.77 26.17 -18.42
N MET A 490 10.10 26.27 -18.45
CA MET A 490 10.99 25.33 -17.79
C MET A 490 10.96 25.56 -16.28
N SER A 491 10.10 24.84 -15.57
CA SER A 491 9.86 25.07 -14.14
C SER A 491 10.69 24.18 -13.23
N HIS A 492 11.09 23.00 -13.70
CA HIS A 492 11.92 22.07 -12.95
C HIS A 492 13.03 21.50 -13.84
N LEU A 493 14.25 21.56 -13.35
CA LEU A 493 15.45 21.05 -13.98
C LEU A 493 16.02 19.90 -13.16
N SER A 494 16.22 18.75 -13.79
CA SER A 494 17.01 17.65 -13.24
C SER A 494 18.27 17.51 -14.09
N ILE A 495 19.40 17.89 -13.53
CA ILE A 495 20.68 18.01 -14.22
C ILE A 495 21.60 16.90 -13.74
N LYS A 496 22.02 16.06 -14.68
CA LYS A 496 23.07 15.06 -14.46
C LYS A 496 24.40 15.60 -14.97
N THR A 497 25.37 15.78 -14.07
CA THR A 497 26.73 16.26 -14.41
C THR A 497 27.59 15.14 -15.03
N PRO A 498 28.65 15.48 -15.78
CA PRO A 498 29.62 14.52 -16.28
C PRO A 498 30.35 13.78 -15.16
N LYS A 499 30.83 12.56 -15.44
CA LYS A 499 31.51 11.68 -14.47
C LYS A 499 32.65 12.37 -13.72
N ASP A 500 33.45 13.17 -14.44
CA ASP A 500 34.67 13.78 -13.91
C ASP A 500 34.52 15.29 -13.67
N ASN A 501 33.29 15.82 -13.70
CA ASN A 501 33.02 17.25 -13.57
C ASN A 501 31.77 17.52 -12.71
N ASP A 502 31.83 17.13 -11.44
CA ASP A 502 30.84 17.51 -10.45
C ASP A 502 31.00 19.00 -10.12
N TRP A 503 30.02 19.80 -10.56
CA TRP A 503 30.02 21.26 -10.46
C TRP A 503 30.20 21.80 -9.05
N PHE A 504 29.86 21.02 -8.02
CA PHE A 504 29.94 21.47 -6.64
C PHE A 504 30.97 20.65 -5.82
N ALA A 505 31.75 19.75 -6.43
CA ALA A 505 32.73 18.95 -5.67
C ALA A 505 33.82 19.82 -5.01
N GLN A 506 34.21 20.90 -5.67
CA GLN A 506 35.28 21.81 -5.24
C GLN A 506 34.77 23.22 -4.94
N GLY A 507 35.44 23.91 -4.02
CA GLY A 507 35.11 25.28 -3.60
C GLY A 507 34.44 25.36 -2.22
N ASN A 508 34.19 26.60 -1.78
CA ASN A 508 33.49 26.89 -0.51
C ASN A 508 31.97 26.70 -0.70
N VAL A 509 31.31 26.04 0.25
CA VAL A 509 29.85 25.77 0.27
C VAL A 509 29.00 27.03 0.11
N LEU A 510 29.40 28.15 0.72
CA LEU A 510 28.70 29.43 0.57
C LEU A 510 28.64 29.85 -0.91
N GLN A 511 29.78 29.83 -1.60
CA GLN A 511 29.82 30.18 -3.02
C GLN A 511 29.02 29.19 -3.87
N GLN A 512 29.09 27.89 -3.56
CA GLN A 512 28.34 26.86 -4.26
C GLN A 512 26.83 27.07 -4.15
N THR A 513 26.34 27.34 -2.94
CA THR A 513 24.91 27.63 -2.72
C THR A 513 24.49 28.92 -3.43
N GLN A 514 25.32 29.96 -3.44
CA GLN A 514 25.07 31.19 -4.20
C GLN A 514 25.02 30.99 -5.71
N ASN A 515 25.93 30.19 -6.26
CA ASN A 515 25.98 29.87 -7.67
C ASN A 515 24.71 29.12 -8.10
N LEU A 516 24.31 28.10 -7.33
CA LEU A 516 23.11 27.32 -7.62
C LEU A 516 21.83 28.15 -7.44
N ASP A 517 21.78 29.00 -6.42
CA ASP A 517 20.65 29.92 -6.20
C ASP A 517 20.49 30.92 -7.36
N SER A 518 21.60 31.56 -7.75
CA SER A 518 21.65 32.51 -8.86
C SER A 518 21.26 31.86 -10.19
N PHE A 519 21.81 30.67 -10.45
CA PHE A 519 21.52 29.87 -11.65
C PHE A 519 20.01 29.57 -11.77
N GLY A 520 19.42 28.97 -10.73
CA GLY A 520 17.98 28.69 -10.75
C GLY A 520 17.12 29.96 -10.73
N GLY A 521 17.60 31.04 -10.11
CA GLY A 521 16.95 32.35 -10.11
C GLY A 521 16.85 32.97 -11.50
N ARG A 522 17.96 33.00 -12.25
CA ARG A 522 18.02 33.50 -13.64
C ARG A 522 17.12 32.69 -14.58
N LEU A 523 17.07 31.38 -14.39
CA LEU A 523 16.19 30.50 -15.16
C LEU A 523 14.74 30.58 -14.69
N ASN A 524 14.49 31.07 -13.48
CA ASN A 524 13.23 30.97 -12.75
C ASN A 524 12.78 29.50 -12.64
N ALA A 525 13.65 28.60 -12.22
CA ALA A 525 13.39 27.16 -12.16
C ALA A 525 13.83 26.56 -10.81
N SER A 526 13.11 25.54 -10.34
CA SER A 526 13.66 24.62 -9.34
C SER A 526 14.71 23.75 -10.01
N VAL A 527 15.84 23.52 -9.36
CA VAL A 527 17.01 22.84 -9.94
C VAL A 527 17.46 21.74 -9.01
N VAL A 528 17.71 20.56 -9.56
CA VAL A 528 18.33 19.43 -8.88
C VAL A 528 19.54 19.01 -9.71
N VAL A 529 20.72 19.04 -9.10
CA VAL A 529 21.99 18.66 -9.74
C VAL A 529 22.56 17.44 -9.02
N TYR A 530 23.03 16.46 -9.79
CA TYR A 530 23.66 15.26 -9.26
C TYR A 530 24.63 14.63 -10.28
N SER A 531 25.64 13.93 -9.80
CA SER A 531 26.66 13.22 -10.61
C SER A 531 26.36 11.73 -10.73
N ASN A 532 27.30 10.98 -11.32
CA ASN A 532 27.29 9.53 -11.19
C ASN A 532 27.50 9.13 -9.73
N PRO A 533 26.62 8.31 -9.12
CA PRO A 533 26.59 8.15 -7.67
C PRO A 533 27.81 7.45 -7.09
N GLU A 534 28.51 6.65 -7.90
CA GLU A 534 29.68 5.88 -7.48
C GLU A 534 30.97 6.71 -7.45
N ASP A 535 31.00 7.87 -8.12
CA ASP A 535 32.19 8.73 -8.24
C ASP A 535 31.96 10.11 -7.60
N SER A 536 30.77 10.36 -7.04
CA SER A 536 30.35 11.70 -6.64
C SER A 536 30.74 12.04 -5.20
N GLN A 537 31.40 13.18 -5.01
CA GLN A 537 31.56 13.76 -3.66
C GLN A 537 30.25 14.36 -3.13
N ILE A 538 29.35 14.78 -4.04
CA ILE A 538 28.03 15.31 -3.69
C ILE A 538 26.95 14.36 -4.09
N SER A 539 26.13 13.98 -3.12
CA SER A 539 24.98 13.14 -3.36
C SER A 539 23.97 13.89 -4.24
N VAL A 540 23.59 15.10 -3.83
CA VAL A 540 22.61 15.93 -4.53
C VAL A 540 22.73 17.39 -4.09
N ALA A 541 22.57 18.31 -5.04
CA ALA A 541 22.37 19.72 -4.78
C ALA A 541 21.00 20.14 -5.33
N ALA A 542 20.22 20.89 -4.55
CA ALA A 542 18.87 21.29 -4.92
C ALA A 542 18.60 22.75 -4.55
N ARG A 543 17.96 23.48 -5.46
CA ARG A 543 17.37 24.80 -5.24
C ARG A 543 15.89 24.72 -5.57
N TYR A 544 15.04 25.13 -4.64
CA TYR A 544 13.60 25.22 -4.87
C TYR A 544 13.20 26.67 -5.11
N ARG A 545 12.31 26.92 -6.08
CA ARG A 545 11.99 28.28 -6.58
C ARG A 545 11.66 29.30 -5.47
N ASN A 546 10.97 28.86 -4.42
CA ASN A 546 10.55 29.70 -3.29
C ASN A 546 11.21 29.29 -1.95
N SER A 547 12.24 28.44 -1.98
CA SER A 547 12.92 27.95 -0.77
C SER A 547 14.41 28.26 -0.82
N GLY A 548 15.09 27.77 0.21
CA GLY A 548 16.54 27.70 0.27
C GLY A 548 17.21 26.76 -0.74
N VAL A 549 18.55 26.78 -0.69
CA VAL A 549 19.41 25.81 -1.40
C VAL A 549 19.85 24.74 -0.42
N THR A 550 19.86 23.49 -0.86
CA THR A 550 20.38 22.34 -0.12
C THR A 550 21.50 21.69 -0.90
N ILE A 551 22.64 21.43 -0.27
CA ILE A 551 23.73 20.62 -0.82
C ILE A 551 24.02 19.48 0.16
N VAL A 552 23.98 18.24 -0.32
CA VAL A 552 24.29 17.04 0.47
C VAL A 552 25.66 16.52 0.04
N LYS A 553 26.61 16.51 0.98
CA LYS A 553 27.98 16.07 0.78
C LYS A 553 28.33 15.02 1.85
N GLY A 554 28.44 13.76 1.45
CA GLY A 554 28.50 12.66 2.41
C GLY A 554 27.27 12.66 3.32
N ASP A 555 27.50 12.68 4.63
CA ASP A 555 26.44 12.71 5.65
C ASP A 555 26.05 14.13 6.09
N ILE A 556 26.68 15.15 5.51
CA ILE A 556 26.45 16.54 5.87
C ILE A 556 25.50 17.19 4.87
N ARG A 557 24.51 17.89 5.40
CA ARG A 557 23.57 18.70 4.65
C ARG A 557 23.79 20.17 4.95
N PHE A 558 24.16 20.92 3.92
CA PHE A 558 24.25 22.37 3.95
C PHE A 558 22.95 22.97 3.44
N ILE A 559 22.31 23.82 4.23
CA ILE A 559 21.03 24.46 3.90
C ILE A 559 21.20 25.98 3.94
N LYS A 560 21.18 26.63 2.78
CA LYS A 560 20.99 28.09 2.68
C LYS A 560 19.51 28.37 2.87
N ASP A 561 19.09 28.89 4.02
CA ASP A 561 17.69 29.28 4.30
C ASP A 561 17.54 30.81 4.26
N PRO A 562 16.74 31.36 3.32
CA PRO A 562 16.56 32.81 3.20
C PRO A 562 15.82 33.45 4.38
N LEU A 563 15.11 32.66 5.20
CA LEU A 563 14.37 33.14 6.38
C LEU A 563 15.26 33.29 7.61
N MET A 564 16.49 32.78 7.58
CA MET A 564 17.43 32.95 8.69
C MET A 564 17.91 34.39 8.82
N SER A 565 18.14 34.81 10.07
CA SER A 565 18.76 36.11 10.34
C SER A 565 20.21 36.15 9.83
N LYS A 566 20.67 37.33 9.41
CA LYS A 566 22.09 37.52 9.04
C LYS A 566 23.00 37.17 10.24
N ASN A 567 24.17 36.61 9.95
CA ASN A 567 25.17 36.16 10.93
C ASN A 567 24.67 35.11 11.93
N VAL A 568 23.56 34.42 11.63
CA VAL A 568 23.10 33.27 12.42
C VAL A 568 23.31 32.00 11.61
N MET A 569 23.95 31.03 12.24
CA MET A 569 24.04 29.66 11.75
C MET A 569 23.35 28.73 12.75
N ALA A 570 22.77 27.64 12.26
CA ALA A 570 22.18 26.61 13.09
C ALA A 570 22.74 25.24 12.72
N ILE A 571 23.09 24.46 13.74
CA ILE A 571 23.49 23.06 13.62
C ILE A 571 22.37 22.24 14.27
N LEU A 572 21.82 21.28 13.53
CA LEU A 572 20.89 20.30 14.10
C LEU A 572 21.64 19.02 14.39
N GLU A 573 21.57 18.57 15.64
CA GLU A 573 22.25 17.36 16.13
C GLU A 573 21.23 16.37 16.70
N LEU A 574 21.36 15.11 16.30
CA LEU A 574 20.57 13.97 16.76
C LEU A 574 21.55 12.97 17.38
N GLY A 575 21.43 12.68 18.68
CA GLY A 575 22.28 11.70 19.35
C GLY A 575 21.85 10.26 19.08
N GLY A 576 22.76 9.29 19.29
CA GLY A 576 22.44 7.86 19.36
C GLY A 576 22.21 7.11 18.04
N LEU A 577 22.25 7.79 16.88
CA LEU A 577 22.06 7.15 15.57
C LEU A 577 23.38 6.97 14.82
N GLU A 578 23.63 5.76 14.29
CA GLU A 578 24.80 5.47 13.43
C GLU A 578 24.82 6.32 12.15
N THR A 579 23.66 6.85 11.73
CA THR A 579 23.51 7.75 10.58
C THR A 579 23.14 9.16 11.05
N SER A 580 24.11 9.86 11.66
CA SER A 580 23.94 11.26 12.04
C SER A 580 23.93 12.17 10.80
N GLN A 581 22.79 12.27 10.11
CA GLN A 581 22.62 13.34 9.12
C GLN A 581 22.73 14.69 9.83
N GLN A 582 23.85 15.37 9.60
CA GLN A 582 24.16 16.65 10.24
C GLN A 582 23.65 17.77 9.35
N HIS A 583 22.81 18.65 9.91
CA HIS A 583 22.31 19.80 9.16
C HIS A 583 23.00 21.08 9.61
N LEU A 584 23.72 21.74 8.70
CA LEU A 584 24.23 23.09 8.88
C LEU A 584 23.36 24.05 8.07
N ILE A 585 22.61 24.88 8.77
CA ILE A 585 21.65 25.83 8.21
C ILE A 585 22.20 27.24 8.38
N PHE A 586 22.14 28.06 7.33
CA PHE A 586 22.68 29.41 7.34
C PHE A 586 21.96 30.34 6.37
N ARG A 587 22.09 31.65 6.56
CA ARG A 587 21.68 32.65 5.56
C ARG A 587 22.81 32.83 4.54
N GLY A 588 22.50 32.87 3.24
CA GLY A 588 23.53 32.55 2.23
C GLY A 588 23.99 33.65 1.29
N ASP A 589 24.17 34.88 1.76
CA ASP A 589 24.77 35.93 0.91
C ASP A 589 26.14 36.38 1.45
N ASP A 590 26.27 36.57 2.76
CA ASP A 590 27.52 36.97 3.40
C ASP A 590 27.48 36.76 4.93
N PHE A 591 28.66 36.85 5.56
CA PHE A 591 28.83 36.87 7.01
C PHE A 591 29.73 38.03 7.42
N ASP A 592 29.34 38.71 8.50
CA ASP A 592 30.20 39.65 9.22
C ASP A 592 30.97 38.92 10.34
N ALA A 593 31.84 39.64 11.07
CA ALA A 593 32.71 39.07 12.10
C ALA A 593 32.03 38.77 13.45
N ASP A 594 30.70 38.65 13.48
CA ASP A 594 29.89 38.44 14.69
C ASP A 594 28.94 37.23 14.56
N ILE A 595 29.47 36.09 14.09
CA ILE A 595 28.63 34.90 13.86
C ILE A 595 28.10 34.35 15.18
N ARG A 596 26.78 34.17 15.23
CA ARG A 596 26.06 33.52 16.32
C ARG A 596 25.61 32.14 15.88
N VAL A 597 26.14 31.11 16.53
CA VAL A 597 25.82 29.71 16.24
C VAL A 597 24.74 29.23 17.20
N ARG A 598 23.73 28.55 16.66
CA ARG A 598 22.71 27.84 17.43
C ARG A 598 22.93 26.34 17.24
N ILE A 599 23.14 25.60 18.31
CA ILE A 599 23.20 24.14 18.26
C ILE A 599 21.88 23.63 18.84
N LEU A 600 21.17 22.79 18.09
CA LEU A 600 19.87 22.25 18.46
C LEU A 600 20.02 20.75 18.71
N HIS A 601 20.00 20.34 19.97
CA HIS A 601 19.95 18.92 20.31
C HIS A 601 18.49 18.48 20.31
N ARG A 602 18.19 17.41 19.57
CA ARG A 602 16.86 16.79 19.57
C ARG A 602 16.90 15.41 20.22
N ASN A 603 15.78 15.03 20.84
CA ASN A 603 15.53 13.76 21.52
C ASN A 603 16.28 13.59 22.86
N GLU A 604 15.97 12.49 23.56
CA GLU A 604 16.59 12.14 24.84
C GLU A 604 18.04 11.65 24.68
N ASP A 605 18.37 11.06 23.52
CA ASP A 605 19.74 10.72 23.14
C ASP A 605 20.50 11.97 22.70
N TYR A 606 21.55 12.31 23.44
CA TYR A 606 22.38 13.50 23.21
C TYR A 606 23.68 13.16 22.47
N PRO A 607 24.16 14.04 21.58
CA PRO A 607 25.44 13.87 20.91
C PRO A 607 26.58 13.90 21.94
N THR A 608 27.65 13.18 21.67
CA THR A 608 28.87 13.23 22.47
C THR A 608 29.55 14.59 22.32
N THR A 609 30.36 14.97 23.32
CA THR A 609 31.16 16.21 23.26
C THR A 609 32.06 16.26 22.03
N ARG A 610 32.59 15.11 21.61
CA ARG A 610 33.43 15.00 20.42
C ARG A 610 32.65 15.34 19.15
N GLU A 611 31.48 14.74 18.97
CA GLU A 611 30.63 14.96 17.79
C GLU A 611 30.23 16.43 17.66
N THR A 612 29.77 17.07 18.74
CA THR A 612 29.43 18.50 18.70
C THR A 612 30.64 19.39 18.38
N LEU A 613 31.85 19.04 18.85
CA LEU A 613 33.08 19.77 18.51
C LEU A 613 33.46 19.62 17.02
N GLU A 614 33.29 18.43 16.45
CA GLU A 614 33.53 18.16 15.03
C GLU A 614 32.49 18.88 14.15
N ASN A 615 31.22 18.89 14.57
CA ASN A 615 30.15 19.58 13.89
C ASN A 615 30.35 21.11 13.87
N LEU A 616 30.84 21.68 14.98
CA LEU A 616 31.11 23.11 15.03
C LEU A 616 32.24 23.51 14.06
N ASP A 617 33.22 22.63 13.84
CA ASP A 617 34.30 22.87 12.87
C ASP A 617 33.78 22.93 11.42
N LEU A 618 32.60 22.35 11.12
CA LEU A 618 31.97 22.40 9.79
C LEU A 618 31.64 23.83 9.34
N ILE A 619 31.51 24.78 10.26
CA ILE A 619 31.30 26.20 9.94
C ILE A 619 32.40 26.73 9.01
N SER A 620 33.63 26.24 9.18
CA SER A 620 34.78 26.63 8.35
C SER A 620 34.60 26.28 6.87
N GLN A 621 33.75 25.29 6.53
CA GLN A 621 33.41 24.94 5.16
C GLN A 621 32.48 25.97 4.49
N VAL A 622 31.79 26.79 5.28
CA VAL A 622 30.90 27.87 4.81
C VAL A 622 31.59 29.23 4.90
N THR A 623 32.27 29.53 6.00
CA THR A 623 32.88 30.85 6.22
C THR A 623 34.10 30.78 7.12
N GLN A 624 35.00 31.74 6.94
CA GLN A 624 36.20 31.93 7.78
C GLN A 624 36.02 33.08 8.79
N GLN A 625 34.83 33.69 8.85
CA GLN A 625 34.54 34.73 9.84
C GLN A 625 34.49 34.14 11.25
N PRO A 626 34.94 34.89 12.28
CA PRO A 626 34.98 34.41 13.64
C PRO A 626 33.58 34.22 14.25
N ILE A 627 33.47 33.23 15.13
CA ILE A 627 32.27 32.99 15.94
C ILE A 627 32.30 33.94 17.14
N GLU A 628 31.23 34.72 17.34
CA GLU A 628 31.05 35.57 18.52
C GLU A 628 30.52 34.74 19.71
N LYS A 629 29.51 33.90 19.44
CA LYS A 629 28.74 33.22 20.48
C LYS A 629 28.11 31.93 19.99
N VAL A 630 28.09 30.92 20.86
CA VAL A 630 27.36 29.67 20.64
C VAL A 630 26.21 29.57 21.66
N SER A 631 25.02 29.23 21.18
CA SER A 631 23.84 28.94 22.01
C SER A 631 23.38 27.52 21.74
N ILE A 632 23.36 26.67 22.77
CA ILE A 632 22.91 25.28 22.69
C ILE A 632 21.49 25.22 23.23
N PHE A 633 20.57 24.58 22.50
CA PHE A 633 19.19 24.37 22.92
C PHE A 633 18.97 22.89 23.17
N VAL A 634 18.50 22.56 24.37
CA VAL A 634 18.38 21.18 24.87
C VAL A 634 16.95 20.91 25.36
N PRO A 635 16.42 19.70 25.14
CA PRO A 635 15.03 19.38 25.48
C PRO A 635 14.81 19.20 26.98
N THR A 636 15.82 18.73 27.72
CA THR A 636 15.71 18.45 29.16
C THR A 636 16.96 18.91 29.92
N THR A 637 16.89 18.85 31.25
CA THR A 637 18.00 19.18 32.16
C THR A 637 18.60 17.94 32.83
N GLU A 638 18.24 16.75 32.37
CA GLU A 638 18.52 15.48 33.08
C GLU A 638 20.00 15.10 33.06
N ASN A 639 20.79 15.61 32.10
CA ASN A 639 22.21 15.31 31.97
C ASN A 639 23.12 16.52 32.20
N PHE A 640 23.06 17.07 33.41
CA PHE A 640 23.85 18.23 33.79
C PHE A 640 25.36 18.05 33.57
N SER A 641 25.92 16.88 33.92
CA SER A 641 27.37 16.61 33.82
C SER A 641 27.86 16.69 32.38
N HIS A 642 27.16 16.03 31.45
CA HIS A 642 27.51 16.08 30.03
C HIS A 642 27.51 17.51 29.50
N TYR A 643 26.47 18.29 29.77
CA TYR A 643 26.40 19.66 29.27
C TYR A 643 27.41 20.60 29.94
N GLN A 644 27.81 20.34 31.18
CA GLN A 644 28.89 21.07 31.83
C GLN A 644 30.25 20.78 31.16
N GLU A 645 30.52 19.52 30.84
CA GLU A 645 31.71 19.11 30.08
C GLU A 645 31.72 19.71 28.68
N LEU A 646 30.60 19.62 27.96
CA LEU A 646 30.44 20.17 26.61
C LEU A 646 30.69 21.68 26.57
N VAL A 647 30.05 22.44 27.47
CA VAL A 647 30.25 23.89 27.58
C VAL A 647 31.70 24.25 27.83
N THR A 648 32.36 23.49 28.71
CA THR A 648 33.78 23.68 29.04
C THR A 648 34.65 23.39 27.82
N ALA A 649 34.43 22.27 27.14
CA ALA A 649 35.20 21.86 25.97
C ALA A 649 35.06 22.86 24.81
N LEU A 650 33.83 23.29 24.49
CA LEU A 650 33.55 24.26 23.44
C LEU A 650 34.19 25.62 23.74
N SER A 651 34.00 26.14 24.96
CA SER A 651 34.61 27.41 25.38
C SER A 651 36.13 27.35 25.33
N ASN A 652 36.74 26.23 25.76
CA ASN A 652 38.19 26.07 25.78
C ASN A 652 38.79 25.95 24.38
N LYS A 653 38.15 25.21 23.48
CA LYS A 653 38.64 25.00 22.10
C LYS A 653 38.47 26.25 21.25
N HIS A 654 37.28 26.85 21.26
CA HIS A 654 36.94 27.95 20.34
C HIS A 654 37.15 29.35 20.95
N LYS A 655 37.35 29.46 22.27
CA LYS A 655 37.52 30.74 22.98
C LYS A 655 36.35 31.71 22.75
N VAL A 656 35.13 31.18 22.74
CA VAL A 656 33.89 31.95 22.56
C VAL A 656 32.92 31.78 23.73
N ASN A 657 31.94 32.69 23.80
CA ASN A 657 30.87 32.62 24.80
C ASN A 657 29.90 31.48 24.48
N ILE A 658 29.72 30.56 25.43
CA ILE A 658 28.77 29.45 25.31
C ILE A 658 27.60 29.66 26.26
N VAL A 659 26.38 29.45 25.78
CA VAL A 659 25.15 29.50 26.59
C VAL A 659 24.28 28.29 26.28
N VAL A 660 23.82 27.58 27.30
CA VAL A 660 22.86 26.47 27.17
C VAL A 660 21.48 26.94 27.61
N TRP A 661 20.49 26.70 26.77
CA TRP A 661 19.08 26.95 27.01
C TRP A 661 18.36 25.62 27.13
N ALA A 662 17.72 25.38 28.26
CA ALA A 662 16.93 24.17 28.49
C ALA A 662 15.45 24.48 28.38
N GLN A 663 14.67 23.54 27.81
CA GLN A 663 13.22 23.66 27.77
C GLN A 663 12.61 23.26 29.12
N THR A 664 11.67 24.07 29.63
CA THR A 664 10.88 23.71 30.82
C THR A 664 9.74 22.77 30.46
N LYS A 665 9.11 22.16 31.47
CA LYS A 665 7.87 21.36 31.31
C LYS A 665 6.73 22.15 30.65
N GLU A 666 6.76 23.48 30.74
CA GLU A 666 5.79 24.39 30.11
C GLU A 666 6.20 24.80 28.67
N GLY A 667 7.25 24.20 28.11
CA GLY A 667 7.74 24.45 26.76
C GLY A 667 8.59 25.72 26.59
N LYS A 668 8.87 26.46 27.67
CA LYS A 668 9.66 27.71 27.62
C LYS A 668 11.16 27.42 27.69
N SER A 669 11.95 28.03 26.82
CA SER A 669 13.41 27.96 26.91
C SER A 669 13.96 28.93 27.95
N ILE A 670 14.76 28.43 28.88
CA ILE A 670 15.40 29.22 29.94
C ILE A 670 16.91 28.99 29.94
N LYS A 671 17.66 30.05 30.26
CA LYS A 671 19.11 29.98 30.36
C LYS A 671 19.47 29.05 31.53
N TRP A 672 20.27 28.03 31.26
CA TRP A 672 20.63 26.99 32.23
C TRP A 672 22.12 27.01 32.56
N LEU A 673 22.99 26.97 31.56
CA LEU A 673 24.45 27.03 31.75
C LEU A 673 25.04 28.17 30.92
N SER A 674 26.14 28.76 31.38
CA SER A 674 26.95 29.63 30.53
C SER A 674 28.42 29.64 30.93
N LYS A 675 29.30 29.87 29.96
CA LYS A 675 30.72 30.09 30.18
C LYS A 675 31.27 31.07 29.15
N THR A 676 31.97 32.09 29.63
CA THR A 676 32.80 32.98 28.81
C THR A 676 34.26 32.54 28.87
N PRO A 677 35.11 32.93 27.91
CA PRO A 677 36.53 32.61 27.93
C PRO A 677 37.28 33.12 29.17
N GLN A 678 36.72 34.12 29.88
CA GLN A 678 37.29 34.70 31.09
C GLN A 678 36.83 33.99 32.37
N ASP A 679 35.77 33.19 32.31
CA ASP A 679 35.26 32.48 33.49
C ASP A 679 36.13 31.27 33.80
N SER A 680 36.49 31.08 35.08
CA SER A 680 37.20 29.88 35.54
C SER A 680 36.32 28.63 35.44
N ASP A 681 35.07 28.72 35.91
CA ASP A 681 34.11 27.61 35.98
C ASP A 681 32.88 27.84 35.10
N VAL A 682 32.01 26.84 34.96
CA VAL A 682 30.70 26.99 34.30
C VAL A 682 29.71 27.63 35.26
N ILE A 683 29.01 28.67 34.81
CA ILE A 683 27.96 29.33 35.60
C ILE A 683 26.65 28.57 35.42
N VAL A 684 26.06 28.12 36.54
CA VAL A 684 24.76 27.46 36.60
C VAL A 684 23.68 28.48 36.97
N HIS A 685 22.66 28.61 36.12
CA HIS A 685 21.51 29.47 36.33
C HIS A 685 20.37 28.66 36.96
N THR A 686 19.77 29.19 38.03
CA THR A 686 18.70 28.50 38.76
C THR A 686 17.46 28.36 37.89
N LEU A 687 17.00 27.12 37.66
CA LEU A 687 15.74 26.84 37.00
C LEU A 687 14.57 27.22 37.93
N PRO A 688 13.49 27.88 37.46
CA PRO A 688 12.38 28.35 38.29
C PRO A 688 11.69 27.27 39.15
N HIS A 689 11.88 25.98 38.85
CA HIS A 689 11.20 24.86 39.51
C HIS A 689 12.10 24.06 40.45
N LEU A 690 13.40 24.36 40.56
CA LEU A 690 14.26 23.84 41.64
C LEU A 690 14.23 24.80 42.82
N ALA A 691 13.03 25.09 43.33
CA ALA A 691 12.90 25.72 44.64
C ALA A 691 13.32 24.68 45.69
N LYS A 692 14.52 24.90 46.26
CA LYS A 692 15.01 24.42 47.56
C LYS A 692 14.07 23.45 48.29
N THR A 693 14.32 22.15 48.20
CA THR A 693 14.01 21.30 49.35
C THR A 693 15.02 21.66 50.44
N GLN A 694 14.53 22.17 51.58
CA GLN A 694 15.37 22.38 52.77
C GLN A 694 16.11 21.08 53.10
N PRO A 695 17.38 21.14 53.55
CA PRO A 695 18.05 19.95 54.07
C PRO A 695 17.24 19.41 55.25
N HIS A 696 16.95 18.12 55.22
CA HIS A 696 16.33 17.41 56.34
C HIS A 696 17.23 17.61 57.56
N ASN A 697 16.66 18.10 58.66
CA ASN A 697 17.40 18.35 59.89
C ASN A 697 17.67 16.99 60.55
N ASP A 698 18.87 16.44 60.37
CA ASP A 698 19.34 15.21 61.03
C ASP A 698 19.62 15.49 62.51
N GLN A 699 18.57 15.70 63.30
CA GLN A 699 18.65 15.44 64.73
C GLN A 699 18.38 13.95 64.97
N LYS A 700 19.42 13.22 65.37
CA LYS A 700 19.31 11.84 65.89
C LYS A 700 18.20 11.80 66.94
N LEU A 701 17.12 11.11 66.63
CA LEU A 701 15.96 10.96 67.53
C LEU A 701 16.15 9.86 68.59
N GLN A 702 17.30 9.16 68.63
CA GLN A 702 17.68 8.26 69.73
C GLN A 702 19.15 7.82 69.59
N ASP A 703 19.88 7.82 70.70
CA ASP A 703 21.24 7.32 70.81
C ASP A 703 21.19 5.90 71.40
N TRP A 704 21.54 4.89 70.60
CA TRP A 704 21.42 3.47 70.97
C TRP A 704 22.66 2.94 71.72
N ASP A 705 23.65 3.78 72.00
CA ASP A 705 24.93 3.39 72.60
C ASP A 705 24.94 3.45 74.14
N THR A 706 23.79 3.64 74.80
CA THR A 706 23.69 3.51 76.27
C THR A 706 22.34 2.92 76.70
N LEU A 707 22.27 1.59 76.79
CA LEU A 707 21.16 0.90 77.46
C LEU A 707 21.29 1.12 78.98
N ASN A 708 20.29 1.76 79.60
CA ASN A 708 20.15 1.81 81.05
C ASN A 708 19.48 0.53 81.57
N GLN A 709 19.87 0.11 82.77
CA GLN A 709 19.56 -1.15 83.46
C GLN A 709 18.10 -1.28 83.96
N GLU A 710 17.18 -0.49 83.41
CA GLU A 710 15.72 -0.66 83.58
C GLU A 710 15.03 -1.19 82.30
N GLN A 711 15.81 -1.54 81.26
CA GLN A 711 15.31 -2.16 80.02
C GLN A 711 15.94 -3.53 79.72
N ILE A 712 16.39 -4.26 80.75
CA ILE A 712 16.67 -5.71 80.67
C ILE A 712 15.49 -6.47 81.27
#